data_AF-A0A9E5E4S0-F1
#
_entry.id   AF-A0A9E5E4S0-F1
#
_cell.length_a   1.000
_cell.length_b   1.000
_cell.length_c   1.000
_cell.angle_alpha   90.00
_cell.angle_beta   90.00
_cell.angle_gamma   90.00
#
_symmetry.space_group_name_H-M   'P 1'
#
loop_
_entity.id
_entity.type
_entity.pdbx_description
1 polymer ?
#
loop_
_entity_poly.entity_id
_entity_poly.type
_entity_poly.pdbx_seq_one_letter_code
_entity_poly.pdbx_strand_id
1 'polypeptide(L)'
;MIAATDVRISDNPPSRPDELLSFRLGIFVNRLCAPLTGQADLRVGGLQGSESVSTQYPPLKPLSDPIPLKIQSPISKSPILAIALLAFAVVPPVCGADRVTGPDTRGSADTTIAMNGLRTPRDLALDLIAKEPAIAQPVFLNFDERGRMWVVQYLQYPDPAGLRMVSRDSVWRIVYDKKKPPPPYDTPEKAAFRGADRIVIFEDVDGDGSFARKTTFIEGLNITTAVCRGRGGVWVLSPPHLLFYPDANADDVPDGPPVTVLDGFGLEDSHSVANSLRWGPDGWLYGAVGSTVMSDIVRPGIDREPLIRITGQGIWRYHPETQRFEMFAEGGGNTFGVEIDSKGRIFSGHNGGDTRGFHYVQGGYLRKGFEKHGELSNPYAFGYFPQMQHAAVPRFTHNFLLYDGGALPQRYWGKLIGVDPINRYVPLAEIRPRGATFATRDIDAVISSEDPRFRPVDIKHGPDGALYIADWHDFQVNHYRNHEGKITREDGRIYRVRAAVAKPGYAPFDLNRKTSAELLELLRSENRWWRETALQVLADRRDPALVGPLREVLSTNATGQHALDALWALNLSGGFNEATAHTLLEHPEPYVRLWTVRLLGDSGGASPAMARALKDLAGREPHVEVRSQMAATAKRLPAGVAVPMVGALLAHDEDSDDPYVPLQLWWALESKCATDSAAVLALFDASAEFSPWRLPLVRAHITSRLMRRFAAAGGTQNLLACARLLRLAPDAGSRSELLKGFEQAFEGRSLPVMPDALVDALVLAGGGSLSLRVRQRDPAALLEALRVMSDASAPTLERVRLAATFGEVPHPPAAEKLASMLADRNPKVVQAALAASAAYDDPALTRAILAGFPRFAAAEQTIAQSVLTSRRASAEALLQAIEGGIVDARSFPAEMQEKLRLVDAGALTNRVERVFGEKHTPSSEALEREIARVVAVIQAGQGSPYRGRALYEQRCAGCHRLHSKGGDLAPDLTSYKRDDIATLVLNIVKPNAEIREGYESVVLTTTNGATH
;
A
#
# COMPACT_ATOMS: atom_id res chain seq x y z
N MET A 1 34.57 19.44 34.88
CA MET A 1 34.38 20.88 35.20
C MET A 1 33.58 21.48 34.05
N ILE A 2 32.25 21.45 34.14
CA ILE A 2 31.37 22.53 34.66
C ILE A 2 31.47 23.81 33.81
N ALA A 3 30.44 24.03 32.98
CA ALA A 3 29.71 25.28 32.76
C ALA A 3 28.71 24.99 31.60
N ALA A 4 27.44 24.67 31.83
CA ALA A 4 26.36 25.49 32.40
C ALA A 4 26.07 26.76 31.56
N THR A 5 25.02 26.68 30.73
CA THR A 5 24.23 27.84 30.33
C THR A 5 22.76 27.44 30.30
N ASP A 6 22.02 28.07 31.20
CA ASP A 6 20.59 27.95 31.43
C ASP A 6 19.75 28.34 30.21
N VAL A 7 18.76 27.50 29.88
CA VAL A 7 17.57 27.93 29.12
C VAL A 7 16.37 27.70 30.02
N ARG A 8 15.68 28.80 30.33
CA ARG A 8 14.49 28.85 31.16
C ARG A 8 13.36 28.03 30.54
N ILE A 9 12.77 27.18 31.38
CA ILE A 9 11.53 26.45 31.17
C ILE A 9 10.39 27.48 31.06
N SER A 10 9.67 27.49 29.94
CA SER A 10 8.34 28.10 29.85
C SER A 10 7.31 26.97 29.84
N ASP A 11 6.53 26.89 30.91
CA ASP A 11 5.34 26.06 30.99
C ASP A 11 4.32 26.48 29.91
N ASN A 12 4.08 25.61 28.94
CA ASN A 12 2.87 25.62 28.12
C ASN A 12 2.60 24.20 27.58
N PRO A 13 1.45 23.58 27.89
CA PRO A 13 1.07 22.29 27.32
C PRO A 13 0.68 22.43 25.85
N PRO A 14 0.90 21.41 24.99
CA PRO A 14 0.49 21.46 23.60
C PRO A 14 -1.04 21.31 23.50
N SER A 15 -1.72 22.43 23.28
CA SER A 15 -3.11 22.46 22.84
C SER A 15 -3.18 22.38 21.31
N ARG A 16 -3.55 21.22 20.75
CA ARG A 16 -4.31 21.08 19.49
C ARG A 16 -4.81 19.64 19.31
N PRO A 17 -6.13 19.38 19.46
CA PRO A 17 -6.73 18.07 19.30
C PRO A 17 -7.51 17.98 17.97
N ASP A 18 -6.84 17.97 16.82
CA ASP A 18 -7.54 17.92 15.51
C ASP A 18 -7.13 16.78 14.56
N GLU A 19 -6.19 15.90 14.92
CA GLU A 19 -5.79 14.76 14.07
C GLU A 19 -6.45 13.41 14.42
N LEU A 20 -7.27 13.35 15.47
CA LEU A 20 -7.96 12.12 15.90
C LEU A 20 -9.38 11.96 15.32
N LEU A 21 -9.92 12.96 14.60
CA LEU A 21 -11.34 13.00 14.25
C LEU A 21 -11.66 12.56 12.81
N SER A 22 -10.71 12.57 11.88
CA SER A 22 -10.91 12.12 10.49
C SER A 22 -10.99 10.60 10.35
N PHE A 23 -10.65 9.85 11.41
CA PHE A 23 -10.65 8.38 11.43
C PHE A 23 -12.05 7.74 11.61
N ARG A 24 -13.11 8.54 11.87
CA ARG A 24 -14.40 8.02 12.36
C ARG A 24 -15.56 7.96 11.35
N LEU A 25 -15.41 8.46 10.12
CA LEU A 25 -16.51 8.42 9.14
C LEU A 25 -16.37 7.36 8.01
N GLY A 26 -15.22 6.69 7.87
CA GLY A 26 -14.95 5.77 6.75
C GLY A 26 -15.49 4.32 6.88
N ILE A 27 -16.24 3.98 7.92
CA ILE A 27 -16.56 2.56 8.24
C ILE A 27 -17.84 2.03 7.57
N PHE A 28 -18.60 2.82 6.80
CA PHE A 28 -19.97 2.42 6.43
C PHE A 28 -20.17 1.63 5.12
N VAL A 29 -19.16 1.35 4.28
CA VAL A 29 -19.42 0.74 2.94
C VAL A 29 -18.80 -0.66 2.71
N ASN A 30 -17.85 -1.15 3.52
CA ASN A 30 -17.31 -2.51 3.32
C ASN A 30 -18.09 -3.58 4.09
N ARG A 31 -19.28 -3.92 3.61
CA ARG A 31 -20.02 -5.13 4.02
C ARG A 31 -20.50 -5.88 2.78
N LEU A 32 -19.78 -6.93 2.40
CA LEU A 32 -20.26 -8.21 1.82
C LEU A 32 -19.12 -8.89 1.07
N CYS A 33 -18.38 -9.75 1.76
CA CYS A 33 -17.75 -10.97 1.22
C CYS A 33 -16.94 -11.64 2.36
N ALA A 34 -17.59 -12.59 3.03
CA ALA A 34 -16.91 -13.64 3.79
C ALA A 34 -17.58 -14.98 3.43
N PRO A 35 -16.81 -16.06 3.20
CA PRO A 35 -17.35 -17.32 2.72
C PRO A 35 -18.07 -18.06 3.85
N LEU A 36 -19.35 -18.38 3.65
CA LEU A 36 -20.10 -19.29 4.52
C LEU A 36 -19.75 -20.73 4.15
N THR A 37 -18.82 -21.34 4.88
CA THR A 37 -18.69 -22.79 4.96
C THR A 37 -19.60 -23.29 6.08
N GLY A 38 -20.74 -23.88 5.73
CA GLY A 38 -21.64 -24.52 6.69
C GLY A 38 -22.76 -25.26 5.97
N GLN A 39 -22.68 -26.59 5.97
CA GLN A 39 -23.77 -27.47 5.56
C GLN A 39 -25.00 -27.20 6.44
N ALA A 40 -26.14 -26.90 5.82
CA ALA A 40 -27.44 -26.95 6.45
C ALA A 40 -28.46 -27.52 5.46
N ASP A 41 -29.00 -28.69 5.83
CA ASP A 41 -30.06 -29.40 5.14
C ASP A 41 -31.33 -28.55 5.02
N LEU A 42 -31.78 -28.31 3.79
CA LEU A 42 -33.11 -27.76 3.50
C LEU A 42 -34.00 -28.88 2.97
N ARG A 43 -34.99 -29.27 3.79
CA ARG A 43 -36.07 -30.18 3.43
C ARG A 43 -36.95 -29.57 2.35
N VAL A 44 -37.03 -30.23 1.20
CA VAL A 44 -37.94 -29.92 0.10
C VAL A 44 -39.24 -30.71 0.31
N GLY A 45 -40.35 -29.98 0.56
CA GLY A 45 -41.70 -30.50 0.40
C GLY A 45 -42.13 -30.27 -1.05
N GLY A 46 -42.25 -31.35 -1.82
CA GLY A 46 -42.55 -31.30 -3.25
C GLY A 46 -44.03 -31.06 -3.57
N LEU A 47 -44.28 -30.67 -4.81
CA LEU A 47 -45.38 -31.15 -5.64
C LEU A 47 -44.97 -31.04 -7.12
N GLN A 48 -45.32 -32.08 -7.87
CA GLN A 48 -44.88 -32.42 -9.22
C GLN A 48 -45.42 -31.50 -10.31
N GLY A 49 -44.70 -31.41 -11.42
CA GLY A 49 -45.21 -30.89 -12.70
C GLY A 49 -44.10 -30.73 -13.74
N SER A 50 -44.00 -31.71 -14.64
CA SER A 50 -43.11 -31.76 -15.81
C SER A 50 -43.43 -30.67 -16.85
N GLU A 51 -42.41 -30.03 -17.43
CA GLU A 51 -42.25 -29.84 -18.89
C GLU A 51 -40.95 -29.09 -19.23
N SER A 52 -40.28 -29.54 -20.28
CA SER A 52 -39.08 -28.96 -20.88
C SER A 52 -39.44 -27.80 -21.82
N VAL A 53 -38.81 -26.62 -21.67
CA VAL A 53 -38.79 -25.59 -22.71
C VAL A 53 -37.39 -24.98 -22.84
N SER A 54 -36.84 -25.07 -24.06
CA SER A 54 -35.62 -24.43 -24.51
C SER A 54 -35.85 -22.93 -24.71
N THR A 55 -34.87 -22.07 -24.42
CA THR A 55 -34.85 -20.68 -24.91
C THR A 55 -33.52 -20.37 -25.58
N GLN A 56 -33.54 -20.39 -26.91
CA GLN A 56 -32.56 -19.77 -27.79
C GLN A 56 -32.77 -18.25 -27.79
N TYR A 57 -31.69 -17.46 -27.73
CA TYR A 57 -31.72 -16.02 -28.04
C TYR A 57 -31.28 -15.78 -29.50
N PRO A 58 -31.91 -14.85 -30.24
CA PRO A 58 -31.61 -14.61 -31.65
C PRO A 58 -30.36 -13.72 -31.86
N PRO A 59 -29.71 -13.78 -33.05
CA PRO A 59 -28.48 -13.05 -33.34
C PRO A 59 -28.74 -11.61 -33.81
N LEU A 60 -27.89 -10.66 -33.39
CA LEU A 60 -27.84 -9.31 -33.91
C LEU A 60 -26.91 -9.23 -35.14
N LYS A 61 -27.41 -8.67 -36.24
CA LYS A 61 -26.68 -8.44 -37.50
C LYS A 61 -25.65 -7.30 -37.39
N PRO A 62 -24.51 -7.38 -38.10
CA PRO A 62 -23.54 -6.29 -38.20
C PRO A 62 -23.99 -5.24 -39.22
N LEU A 63 -23.76 -3.96 -38.92
CA LEU A 63 -23.81 -2.87 -39.88
C LEU A 63 -22.44 -2.74 -40.57
N SER A 64 -22.47 -2.74 -41.89
CA SER A 64 -21.35 -2.70 -42.82
C SER A 64 -21.06 -1.28 -43.33
N ASP A 65 -19.76 -1.05 -43.53
CA ASP A 65 -19.06 -0.10 -44.40
C ASP A 65 -18.73 1.35 -43.96
N PRO A 66 -17.48 1.82 -44.24
CA PRO A 66 -16.96 3.13 -43.85
C PRO A 66 -17.07 4.17 -44.98
N ILE A 67 -17.14 5.47 -44.63
CA ILE A 67 -16.94 6.57 -45.60
C ILE A 67 -15.88 7.56 -45.06
N PRO A 68 -14.87 7.94 -45.88
CA PRO A 68 -13.75 8.82 -45.51
C PRO A 68 -13.98 10.28 -45.93
N LEU A 69 -13.24 11.26 -45.37
CA LEU A 69 -12.86 12.55 -46.01
C LEU A 69 -11.94 13.35 -45.05
N LYS A 70 -10.63 13.43 -45.33
CA LYS A 70 -9.89 14.45 -46.12
C LYS A 70 -9.72 15.83 -45.45
N ILE A 71 -8.45 16.10 -45.15
CA ILE A 71 -7.79 17.35 -44.79
C ILE A 71 -8.08 18.45 -45.81
N GLN A 72 -8.30 19.69 -45.34
CA GLN A 72 -7.80 20.90 -46.00
C GLN A 72 -7.66 22.03 -44.95
N SER A 73 -6.43 22.51 -44.77
CA SER A 73 -6.15 23.86 -44.26
C SER A 73 -6.24 24.84 -45.45
N PRO A 74 -6.41 26.17 -45.23
CA PRO A 74 -5.21 27.00 -45.09
C PRO A 74 -5.35 28.30 -44.23
N ILE A 75 -4.21 28.68 -43.63
CA ILE A 75 -3.51 30.00 -43.69
C ILE A 75 -4.32 31.29 -43.38
N SER A 76 -3.86 32.09 -42.41
CA SER A 76 -3.29 33.45 -42.65
C SER A 76 -3.34 34.41 -41.44
N LYS A 77 -2.14 34.79 -40.97
CA LYS A 77 -1.65 36.15 -40.60
C LYS A 77 -2.32 36.96 -39.47
N SER A 78 -1.56 37.05 -38.37
CA SER A 78 -1.15 38.21 -37.51
C SER A 78 -1.41 39.65 -38.01
N PRO A 79 -1.04 40.74 -37.26
CA PRO A 79 -0.89 41.01 -35.80
C PRO A 79 -1.53 42.39 -35.41
N ILE A 80 -1.05 43.04 -34.32
CA ILE A 80 -1.07 44.52 -33.99
C ILE A 80 -2.24 44.94 -33.06
N LEU A 81 -2.13 45.76 -32.00
CA LEU A 81 -1.02 46.39 -31.24
C LEU A 81 -1.64 47.16 -30.04
N ALA A 82 -0.94 47.11 -28.90
CA ALA A 82 -0.74 48.07 -27.79
C ALA A 82 -1.68 49.26 -27.44
N ILE A 83 -1.40 49.77 -26.22
CA ILE A 83 -1.76 51.03 -25.51
C ILE A 83 -2.78 50.78 -24.38
N ALA A 84 -2.46 50.71 -23.07
CA ALA A 84 -1.61 51.47 -22.12
C ALA A 84 -2.35 52.61 -21.36
N LEU A 85 -2.10 52.63 -20.03
CA LEU A 85 -2.35 53.68 -19.00
C LEU A 85 -3.78 53.74 -18.42
N LEU A 86 -4.04 53.98 -17.12
CA LEU A 86 -3.24 54.43 -15.97
C LEU A 86 -3.98 54.11 -14.64
N ALA A 87 -3.17 53.98 -13.61
CA ALA A 87 -3.36 53.79 -12.17
C ALA A 87 -4.64 54.28 -11.47
N PHE A 88 -5.07 53.54 -10.42
CA PHE A 88 -5.17 54.08 -9.05
C PHE A 88 -4.95 52.96 -8.03
N ALA A 89 -4.02 53.19 -7.10
CA ALA A 89 -3.63 52.30 -6.03
C ALA A 89 -4.50 52.50 -4.78
N VAL A 90 -5.00 51.41 -4.20
CA VAL A 90 -5.35 51.30 -2.77
C VAL A 90 -4.98 49.87 -2.32
N VAL A 91 -4.03 49.77 -1.39
CA VAL A 91 -3.61 48.55 -0.68
C VAL A 91 -4.40 48.49 0.63
N PRO A 92 -5.03 47.34 1.00
CA PRO A 92 -4.42 46.42 1.99
C PRO A 92 -4.85 44.94 1.82
N PRO A 93 -4.45 44.03 2.73
CA PRO A 93 -3.15 43.37 2.85
C PRO A 93 -3.11 42.02 2.11
N VAL A 94 -1.97 41.70 1.49
CA VAL A 94 -1.70 40.36 0.94
C VAL A 94 -1.21 39.46 2.07
N CYS A 95 -2.05 38.52 2.51
CA CYS A 95 -1.54 37.28 3.10
C CYS A 95 -0.97 36.45 1.95
N GLY A 96 0.36 36.36 1.90
CA GLY A 96 1.08 35.59 0.90
C GLY A 96 0.68 34.12 0.94
N ALA A 97 0.19 33.63 -0.19
CA ALA A 97 0.26 32.21 -0.49
C ALA A 97 1.73 31.93 -0.86
N ASP A 98 2.51 31.46 0.11
CA ASP A 98 3.81 30.88 -0.18
C ASP A 98 3.61 29.70 -1.12
N ARG A 99 4.04 29.87 -2.38
CA ARG A 99 4.49 28.73 -3.17
C ARG A 99 5.57 28.07 -2.33
N VAL A 100 5.28 26.92 -1.75
CA VAL A 100 6.32 25.99 -1.30
C VAL A 100 7.04 25.55 -2.58
N THR A 101 7.98 26.36 -3.03
CA THR A 101 9.14 25.86 -3.74
C THR A 101 9.74 24.80 -2.82
N GLY A 102 10.09 23.63 -3.35
CA GLY A 102 11.01 22.74 -2.64
C GLY A 102 12.25 23.54 -2.17
N PRO A 103 13.10 22.97 -1.29
CA PRO A 103 14.34 23.65 -0.93
C PRO A 103 14.98 24.19 -2.22
N ASP A 104 15.37 25.47 -2.20
CA ASP A 104 15.98 26.16 -3.34
C ASP A 104 17.33 25.49 -3.61
N THR A 105 17.33 24.32 -4.24
CA THR A 105 18.49 23.62 -4.78
C THR A 105 18.69 24.05 -6.23
N ARG A 106 18.46 25.33 -6.54
CA ARG A 106 19.01 25.95 -7.76
C ARG A 106 20.52 25.95 -7.64
N GLY A 107 21.12 24.79 -7.94
CA GLY A 107 22.55 24.53 -8.02
C GLY A 107 23.30 24.88 -6.74
N SER A 108 23.97 23.89 -6.12
CA SER A 108 25.22 24.26 -5.48
C SER A 108 26.04 25.03 -6.54
N ALA A 109 26.79 26.05 -6.12
CA ALA A 109 27.69 26.81 -6.99
C ALA A 109 28.75 25.94 -7.71
N ASP A 110 28.77 24.63 -7.43
CA ASP A 110 29.63 23.58 -7.97
C ASP A 110 28.91 22.57 -8.87
N THR A 111 27.86 22.96 -9.59
CA THR A 111 27.25 22.11 -10.65
C THR A 111 27.71 22.52 -12.04
N THR A 112 27.94 21.55 -12.92
CA THR A 112 28.29 21.77 -14.34
C THR A 112 27.21 21.21 -15.26
N ILE A 113 26.96 21.88 -16.40
CA ILE A 113 26.16 21.30 -17.48
C ILE A 113 26.95 20.11 -18.02
N ALA A 114 26.42 18.90 -17.85
CA ALA A 114 27.09 17.68 -18.27
C ALA A 114 26.73 17.32 -19.71
N MET A 115 25.43 17.19 -20.02
CA MET A 115 24.94 16.84 -21.37
C MET A 115 23.43 17.07 -21.49
N ASN A 116 22.92 17.60 -22.62
CA ASN A 116 21.48 17.69 -22.94
C ASN A 116 20.57 18.27 -21.84
N GLY A 117 20.99 19.31 -21.13
CA GLY A 117 20.19 19.91 -20.05
C GLY A 117 20.25 19.15 -18.71
N LEU A 118 21.01 18.04 -18.64
CA LEU A 118 21.37 17.36 -17.40
C LEU A 118 22.56 18.05 -16.74
N ARG A 119 22.47 18.22 -15.43
CA ARG A 119 23.51 18.79 -14.58
C ARG A 119 23.88 17.80 -13.48
N THR A 120 25.16 17.73 -13.16
CA THR A 120 25.71 16.93 -12.06
C THR A 120 26.73 17.75 -11.28
N PRO A 121 26.97 17.46 -9.99
CA PRO A 121 28.07 18.06 -9.23
C PRO A 121 29.45 17.88 -9.89
N ARG A 122 30.36 18.85 -9.74
CA ARG A 122 31.70 18.89 -10.38
C ARG A 122 32.62 17.71 -10.03
N ASP A 123 32.41 17.08 -8.89
CA ASP A 123 33.15 15.89 -8.46
C ASP A 123 32.63 14.59 -9.11
N LEU A 124 31.58 14.69 -9.91
CA LEU A 124 31.02 13.61 -10.72
C LEU A 124 31.16 13.90 -12.22
N ALA A 125 31.21 12.83 -13.01
CA ALA A 125 31.09 12.86 -14.46
C ALA A 125 29.92 11.98 -14.90
N LEU A 126 29.24 12.41 -15.96
CA LEU A 126 28.10 11.71 -16.56
C LEU A 126 28.48 11.25 -17.97
N ASP A 127 28.43 9.93 -18.20
CA ASP A 127 28.65 9.33 -19.51
C ASP A 127 27.33 8.80 -20.08
N LEU A 128 27.13 8.92 -21.40
CA LEU A 128 26.05 8.24 -22.12
C LEU A 128 26.53 6.88 -22.61
N ILE A 129 25.98 5.81 -22.05
CA ILE A 129 26.40 4.43 -22.36
C ILE A 129 25.63 3.89 -23.56
N ALA A 130 24.32 4.07 -23.58
CA ALA A 130 23.47 3.61 -24.67
C ALA A 130 22.35 4.62 -24.94
N LYS A 131 22.00 4.74 -26.21
CA LYS A 131 20.83 5.45 -26.72
C LYS A 131 20.28 4.73 -27.96
N GLU A 132 19.24 5.27 -28.54
CA GLU A 132 18.61 4.77 -29.75
C GLU A 132 19.62 4.71 -30.92
N PRO A 133 19.57 3.68 -31.80
CA PRO A 133 18.67 2.52 -31.78
C PRO A 133 19.20 1.34 -30.93
N ALA A 134 20.32 1.51 -30.20
CA ALA A 134 20.93 0.43 -29.43
C ALA A 134 20.04 0.00 -28.26
N ILE A 135 19.34 0.94 -27.63
CA ILE A 135 18.39 0.71 -26.54
C ILE A 135 17.09 1.50 -26.77
N ALA A 136 15.96 0.96 -26.33
CA ALA A 136 14.66 1.62 -26.29
C ALA A 136 13.87 1.14 -25.06
N GLN A 137 13.18 2.05 -24.37
CA GLN A 137 12.39 1.84 -23.14
C GLN A 137 13.06 0.91 -22.11
N PRO A 138 14.29 1.21 -21.64
CA PRO A 138 14.92 0.43 -20.59
C PRO A 138 14.13 0.61 -19.29
N VAL A 139 13.64 -0.49 -18.71
CA VAL A 139 12.86 -0.46 -17.46
C VAL A 139 13.63 -1.03 -16.26
N PHE A 140 14.62 -1.88 -16.52
CA PHE A 140 15.38 -2.58 -15.50
C PHE A 140 16.79 -2.93 -15.98
N LEU A 141 17.78 -2.78 -15.09
CA LEU A 141 19.19 -3.09 -15.31
C LEU A 141 19.70 -4.08 -14.24
N ASN A 142 20.62 -4.96 -14.63
CA ASN A 142 21.42 -5.75 -13.68
C ASN A 142 22.80 -6.12 -14.27
N PHE A 143 23.77 -6.45 -13.42
CA PHE A 143 25.10 -6.89 -13.84
C PHE A 143 25.33 -8.37 -13.53
N ASP A 144 25.98 -9.08 -14.45
CA ASP A 144 26.37 -10.48 -14.26
C ASP A 144 27.83 -10.64 -13.81
N GLU A 145 28.24 -11.87 -13.53
CA GLU A 145 29.55 -12.24 -12.98
C GLU A 145 30.76 -12.02 -13.91
N ARG A 146 30.52 -11.55 -15.13
CA ARG A 146 31.52 -11.08 -16.10
C ARG A 146 31.51 -9.55 -16.24
N GLY A 147 30.72 -8.87 -15.41
CA GLY A 147 30.50 -7.43 -15.47
C GLY A 147 29.61 -7.00 -16.63
N ARG A 148 28.84 -7.88 -17.27
CA ARG A 148 28.00 -7.47 -18.41
C ARG A 148 26.68 -6.92 -17.92
N MET A 149 26.18 -5.89 -18.59
CA MET A 149 24.94 -5.21 -18.22
C MET A 149 23.74 -5.81 -18.96
N TRP A 150 22.86 -6.45 -18.23
CA TRP A 150 21.60 -7.02 -18.71
C TRP A 150 20.48 -6.00 -18.59
N VAL A 151 19.73 -5.81 -19.67
CA VAL A 151 18.71 -4.75 -19.79
C VAL A 151 17.41 -5.32 -20.33
N VAL A 152 16.32 -5.03 -19.63
CA VAL A 152 14.95 -5.30 -20.11
C VAL A 152 14.44 -4.08 -20.87
N GLN A 153 14.04 -4.29 -22.13
CA GLN A 153 13.36 -3.29 -22.95
C GLN A 153 11.86 -3.58 -22.96
N TYR A 154 11.06 -2.64 -22.44
CA TYR A 154 9.64 -2.83 -22.11
C TYR A 154 8.69 -2.34 -23.23
N LEU A 155 9.03 -2.69 -24.47
CA LEU A 155 8.45 -2.21 -25.72
C LEU A 155 6.95 -2.54 -25.90
N GLN A 156 6.43 -3.54 -25.18
CA GLN A 156 5.04 -3.97 -25.23
C GLN A 156 4.10 -3.01 -24.48
N TYR A 157 4.61 -2.26 -23.51
CA TYR A 157 3.82 -1.39 -22.64
C TYR A 157 2.90 -0.43 -23.44
N PRO A 158 1.68 -0.11 -22.94
CA PRO A 158 1.10 -0.56 -21.66
C PRO A 158 0.26 -1.84 -21.72
N ASP A 159 -0.14 -2.28 -22.89
CA ASP A 159 -1.15 -3.33 -23.05
C ASP A 159 -0.50 -4.68 -23.34
N PRO A 160 -0.78 -5.74 -22.57
CA PRO A 160 -0.26 -7.07 -22.86
C PRO A 160 -0.75 -7.59 -24.22
N ALA A 161 0.15 -8.18 -25.02
CA ALA A 161 -0.23 -8.80 -26.29
C ALA A 161 -1.17 -10.00 -26.06
N GLY A 162 -2.14 -10.17 -26.97
CA GLY A 162 -3.07 -11.31 -26.97
C GLY A 162 -4.22 -11.21 -25.96
N LEU A 163 -4.27 -10.15 -25.15
CA LEU A 163 -5.34 -9.87 -24.20
C LEU A 163 -6.23 -8.71 -24.66
N ARG A 164 -7.53 -8.81 -24.40
CA ARG A 164 -8.49 -7.74 -24.63
C ARG A 164 -9.03 -7.24 -23.30
N MET A 165 -8.92 -5.94 -23.06
CA MET A 165 -9.59 -5.29 -21.93
C MET A 165 -11.11 -5.46 -22.06
N VAL A 166 -11.73 -6.08 -21.07
CA VAL A 166 -13.18 -6.28 -20.96
C VAL A 166 -13.81 -5.10 -20.23
N SER A 167 -13.23 -4.76 -19.08
CA SER A 167 -13.65 -3.63 -18.26
C SER A 167 -12.45 -3.05 -17.53
N ARG A 168 -12.65 -1.88 -16.95
CA ARG A 168 -11.67 -1.22 -16.10
C ARG A 168 -12.40 -0.56 -14.96
N ASP A 169 -11.74 -0.62 -13.82
CA ASP A 169 -12.25 -0.14 -12.56
C ASP A 169 -11.77 1.33 -12.30
N SER A 170 -12.20 1.99 -11.22
CA SER A 170 -12.00 3.41 -10.81
C SER A 170 -10.61 3.71 -10.40
N VAL A 171 -9.98 2.69 -9.85
CA VAL A 171 -8.60 2.70 -9.45
C VAL A 171 -7.74 2.17 -10.59
N TRP A 172 -8.34 2.07 -11.79
CA TRP A 172 -7.76 1.81 -13.08
C TRP A 172 -7.25 0.38 -13.29
N ARG A 173 -7.76 -0.58 -12.50
CA ARG A 173 -7.49 -2.01 -12.66
C ARG A 173 -8.28 -2.57 -13.83
N ILE A 174 -7.56 -3.20 -14.75
CA ILE A 174 -8.09 -3.78 -15.97
C ILE A 174 -8.49 -5.23 -15.70
N VAL A 175 -9.69 -5.58 -16.17
CA VAL A 175 -10.12 -6.98 -16.32
C VAL A 175 -9.89 -7.39 -17.76
N TYR A 176 -9.13 -8.46 -17.96
CA TYR A 176 -8.89 -9.04 -19.29
C TYR A 176 -9.85 -10.20 -19.58
N ASP A 177 -10.07 -10.48 -20.85
CA ASP A 177 -10.95 -11.55 -21.34
C ASP A 177 -10.48 -12.96 -20.97
N LYS A 178 -9.18 -13.11 -20.70
CA LYS A 178 -8.53 -14.36 -20.34
C LYS A 178 -7.19 -14.11 -19.67
N LYS A 179 -6.58 -15.18 -19.16
CA LYS A 179 -5.23 -15.16 -18.59
C LYS A 179 -4.17 -15.26 -19.68
N LYS A 180 -3.06 -14.51 -19.54
CA LYS A 180 -1.88 -14.64 -20.41
C LYS A 180 -1.17 -15.98 -20.15
N PRO A 181 -1.00 -16.88 -21.14
CA PRO A 181 -0.24 -18.10 -20.97
C PRO A 181 1.28 -17.82 -20.87
N PRO A 182 2.07 -18.74 -20.30
CA PRO A 182 3.52 -18.61 -20.30
C PRO A 182 4.10 -18.89 -21.71
N PRO A 183 5.26 -18.30 -22.06
CA PRO A 183 6.03 -18.67 -23.25
C PRO A 183 6.49 -20.14 -23.19
N PRO A 184 6.93 -20.75 -24.31
CA PRO A 184 7.09 -20.15 -25.63
C PRO A 184 5.74 -19.86 -26.33
N TYR A 185 5.77 -18.89 -27.23
CA TYR A 185 4.63 -18.41 -28.03
C TYR A 185 4.73 -18.86 -29.49
N ASP A 186 5.21 -20.08 -29.71
CA ASP A 186 5.50 -20.69 -31.01
C ASP A 186 4.36 -21.58 -31.55
N THR A 187 3.36 -21.90 -30.72
CA THR A 187 2.17 -22.62 -31.17
C THR A 187 1.10 -21.67 -31.72
N PRO A 188 0.25 -22.11 -32.68
CA PRO A 188 -0.82 -21.27 -33.24
C PRO A 188 -1.76 -20.66 -32.18
N GLU A 189 -2.06 -21.40 -31.11
CA GLU A 189 -2.94 -20.97 -30.02
C GLU A 189 -2.31 -19.88 -29.16
N LYS A 190 -0.97 -19.86 -29.07
CA LYS A 190 -0.21 -18.92 -28.24
C LYS A 190 0.41 -17.77 -29.04
N ALA A 191 0.46 -17.85 -30.37
CA ALA A 191 1.13 -16.88 -31.22
C ALA A 191 0.65 -15.43 -30.99
N ALA A 192 -0.63 -15.23 -30.69
CA ALA A 192 -1.21 -13.91 -30.40
C ALA A 192 -0.64 -13.24 -29.13
N PHE A 193 -0.01 -14.00 -28.22
CA PHE A 193 0.58 -13.50 -26.98
C PHE A 193 2.06 -13.14 -27.11
N ARG A 194 2.67 -13.37 -28.29
CA ARG A 194 4.03 -12.91 -28.58
C ARG A 194 4.05 -11.37 -28.55
N GLY A 195 4.75 -10.81 -27.57
CA GLY A 195 4.87 -9.37 -27.41
C GLY A 195 6.12 -8.80 -28.05
N ALA A 196 6.41 -7.53 -27.75
CA ALA A 196 7.57 -6.80 -28.29
C ALA A 196 8.76 -6.73 -27.31
N ASP A 197 8.61 -7.15 -26.05
CA ASP A 197 9.68 -7.01 -25.06
C ASP A 197 10.86 -7.91 -25.39
N ARG A 198 12.06 -7.49 -24.99
CA ARG A 198 13.30 -8.23 -25.17
C ARG A 198 14.31 -7.97 -24.06
N ILE A 199 15.24 -8.90 -23.92
CA ILE A 199 16.38 -8.80 -23.00
C ILE A 199 17.66 -8.71 -23.83
N VAL A 200 18.47 -7.70 -23.56
CA VAL A 200 19.74 -7.46 -24.23
C VAL A 200 20.89 -7.38 -23.23
N ILE A 201 22.08 -7.74 -23.68
CA ILE A 201 23.31 -7.77 -22.90
C ILE A 201 24.27 -6.77 -23.54
N PHE A 202 24.78 -5.85 -22.73
CA PHE A 202 25.84 -4.92 -23.10
C PHE A 202 27.15 -5.35 -22.44
N GLU A 203 28.25 -5.33 -23.19
CA GLU A 203 29.56 -5.78 -22.71
C GLU A 203 30.67 -4.83 -23.11
N ASP A 204 31.52 -4.54 -22.13
CA ASP A 204 32.74 -3.75 -22.24
C ASP A 204 33.91 -4.69 -22.58
N VAL A 205 34.12 -4.93 -23.87
CA VAL A 205 35.01 -6.01 -24.35
C VAL A 205 36.49 -5.67 -24.17
N ASP A 206 36.86 -4.41 -24.35
CA ASP A 206 38.23 -3.91 -24.24
C ASP A 206 38.50 -3.18 -22.90
N GLY A 207 37.47 -3.00 -22.07
CA GLY A 207 37.58 -2.41 -20.74
C GLY A 207 37.68 -0.89 -20.75
N ASP A 208 37.24 -0.24 -21.84
CA ASP A 208 37.26 1.21 -21.99
C ASP A 208 36.00 1.90 -21.41
N GLY A 209 35.02 1.10 -21.00
CA GLY A 209 33.76 1.54 -20.40
C GLY A 209 32.72 2.00 -21.41
N SER A 210 32.87 1.70 -22.70
CA SER A 210 31.93 2.05 -23.77
C SER A 210 30.74 1.08 -23.89
N PHE A 211 30.88 -0.15 -23.39
CA PHE A 211 29.88 -1.21 -23.53
C PHE A 211 29.46 -1.47 -25.01
N ALA A 212 30.43 -1.41 -25.93
CA ALA A 212 30.18 -1.40 -27.36
C ALA A 212 29.52 -2.67 -27.92
N ARG A 213 29.70 -3.84 -27.28
CA ARG A 213 29.07 -5.09 -27.75
C ARG A 213 27.67 -5.23 -27.19
N LYS A 214 26.69 -5.44 -28.10
CA LYS A 214 25.30 -5.74 -27.77
C LYS A 214 24.92 -7.13 -28.29
N THR A 215 24.40 -7.97 -27.42
CA THR A 215 23.81 -9.27 -27.76
C THR A 215 22.34 -9.27 -27.34
N THR A 216 21.46 -9.82 -28.16
CA THR A 216 20.07 -10.07 -27.77
C THR A 216 19.97 -11.47 -27.19
N PHE A 217 19.59 -11.59 -25.92
CA PHE A 217 19.43 -12.90 -25.26
C PHE A 217 18.10 -13.56 -25.67
N ILE A 218 17.00 -12.80 -25.61
CA ILE A 218 15.67 -13.29 -26.00
C ILE A 218 14.76 -12.14 -26.44
N GLU A 219 13.87 -12.43 -27.39
CA GLU A 219 12.85 -11.52 -27.91
C GLU A 219 11.46 -12.16 -27.88
N GLY A 220 10.42 -11.36 -28.12
CA GLY A 220 9.04 -11.86 -28.20
C GLY A 220 8.36 -11.99 -26.83
N LEU A 221 8.94 -11.37 -25.80
CA LEU A 221 8.40 -11.38 -24.45
C LEU A 221 7.23 -10.37 -24.34
N ASN A 222 6.43 -10.49 -23.28
CA ASN A 222 5.16 -9.76 -23.14
C ASN A 222 4.95 -9.28 -21.71
N ILE A 223 5.05 -7.97 -21.46
CA ILE A 223 5.07 -7.36 -20.13
C ILE A 223 6.17 -7.99 -19.25
N THR A 224 7.42 -7.80 -19.62
CA THR A 224 8.61 -8.27 -18.87
C THR A 224 9.22 -7.13 -18.08
N THR A 225 9.44 -7.33 -16.78
CA THR A 225 9.79 -6.25 -15.86
C THR A 225 11.17 -6.38 -15.23
N ALA A 226 11.74 -7.59 -15.17
CA ALA A 226 13.06 -7.80 -14.57
C ALA A 226 13.75 -9.08 -15.07
N VAL A 227 15.08 -9.10 -14.93
CA VAL A 227 15.95 -10.22 -15.27
C VAL A 227 17.11 -10.37 -14.28
N CYS A 228 17.50 -11.59 -13.93
CA CYS A 228 18.78 -11.84 -13.25
C CYS A 228 19.34 -13.23 -13.61
N ARG A 229 20.67 -13.34 -13.73
CA ARG A 229 21.34 -14.64 -13.89
C ARG A 229 21.55 -15.33 -12.54
N GLY A 230 21.67 -16.65 -12.56
CA GLY A 230 22.10 -17.45 -11.41
C GLY A 230 21.52 -18.87 -11.46
N ARG A 231 22.19 -19.82 -10.77
CA ARG A 231 21.77 -21.24 -10.73
C ARG A 231 21.71 -21.90 -12.10
N GLY A 232 22.69 -21.62 -12.97
CA GLY A 232 22.83 -22.25 -14.29
C GLY A 232 21.82 -21.76 -15.34
N GLY A 233 21.26 -20.56 -15.17
CA GLY A 233 20.33 -19.99 -16.14
C GLY A 233 19.98 -18.52 -15.88
N VAL A 234 18.87 -18.10 -16.49
CA VAL A 234 18.36 -16.73 -16.46
C VAL A 234 16.93 -16.71 -15.94
N TRP A 235 16.72 -15.98 -14.85
CA TRP A 235 15.42 -15.74 -14.24
C TRP A 235 14.79 -14.50 -14.86
N VAL A 236 13.56 -14.64 -15.34
CA VAL A 236 12.83 -13.58 -16.06
C VAL A 236 11.47 -13.39 -15.42
N LEU A 237 11.20 -12.17 -14.93
CA LEU A 237 9.89 -11.81 -14.41
C LEU A 237 9.04 -11.21 -15.54
N SER A 238 8.04 -11.97 -15.98
CA SER A 238 7.08 -11.57 -17.02
C SER A 238 5.66 -11.84 -16.53
N PRO A 239 5.11 -10.97 -15.65
CA PRO A 239 3.81 -11.16 -15.01
C PRO A 239 2.74 -11.66 -16.00
N PRO A 240 1.94 -12.69 -15.67
CA PRO A 240 1.76 -13.26 -14.33
C PRO A 240 2.83 -14.27 -13.90
N HIS A 241 3.90 -14.45 -14.69
CA HIS A 241 4.86 -15.55 -14.55
C HIS A 241 6.23 -15.10 -14.03
N LEU A 242 6.83 -15.89 -13.15
CA LEU A 242 8.29 -15.96 -12.98
C LEU A 242 8.82 -17.15 -13.78
N LEU A 243 9.72 -16.89 -14.72
CA LEU A 243 10.26 -17.86 -15.65
C LEU A 243 11.74 -18.14 -15.37
N PHE A 244 12.18 -19.36 -15.63
CA PHE A 244 13.59 -19.75 -15.65
C PHE A 244 13.96 -20.29 -17.02
N TYR A 245 14.92 -19.64 -17.69
CA TYR A 245 15.52 -20.08 -18.94
C TYR A 245 16.85 -20.79 -18.63
N PRO A 246 16.97 -22.10 -18.88
CA PRO A 246 18.26 -22.80 -18.71
C PRO A 246 19.32 -22.24 -19.66
N ASP A 247 20.53 -22.05 -19.16
CA ASP A 247 21.73 -21.58 -19.89
C ASP A 247 22.95 -22.20 -19.20
N ALA A 248 23.01 -23.53 -19.20
CA ALA A 248 24.00 -24.32 -18.48
C ALA A 248 25.38 -24.31 -19.16
N ASN A 249 25.41 -24.10 -20.48
CA ASN A 249 26.64 -23.95 -21.26
C ASN A 249 27.20 -22.50 -21.20
N ALA A 250 26.44 -21.55 -20.66
CA ALA A 250 26.78 -20.14 -20.53
C ALA A 250 27.15 -19.46 -21.86
N ASP A 251 26.49 -19.84 -22.95
CA ASP A 251 26.68 -19.26 -24.28
C ASP A 251 25.76 -18.07 -24.59
N ASP A 252 24.95 -17.66 -23.61
CA ASP A 252 23.93 -16.60 -23.70
C ASP A 252 22.79 -16.93 -24.69
N VAL A 253 22.51 -18.22 -24.90
CA VAL A 253 21.36 -18.72 -25.64
C VAL A 253 20.59 -19.69 -24.73
N PRO A 254 19.27 -19.55 -24.58
CA PRO A 254 18.51 -20.53 -23.82
C PRO A 254 18.68 -21.95 -24.36
N ASP A 255 19.10 -22.89 -23.52
CA ASP A 255 19.27 -24.31 -23.88
C ASP A 255 17.94 -25.01 -24.21
N GLY A 256 16.82 -24.40 -23.84
CA GLY A 256 15.49 -24.96 -24.03
C GLY A 256 14.35 -23.98 -23.70
N PRO A 257 13.09 -24.46 -23.73
CA PRO A 257 11.94 -23.65 -23.36
C PRO A 257 11.99 -23.26 -21.87
N PRO A 258 11.41 -22.10 -21.50
CA PRO A 258 11.40 -21.66 -20.11
C PRO A 258 10.56 -22.57 -19.22
N VAL A 259 11.01 -22.75 -17.98
CA VAL A 259 10.23 -23.33 -16.89
C VAL A 259 9.44 -22.22 -16.21
N THR A 260 8.13 -22.40 -16.05
CA THR A 260 7.31 -21.48 -15.25
C THR A 260 7.42 -21.87 -13.77
N VAL A 261 8.11 -21.03 -13.00
CA VAL A 261 8.44 -21.30 -11.59
C VAL A 261 7.36 -20.80 -10.64
N LEU A 262 6.85 -19.59 -10.92
CA LEU A 262 5.66 -19.03 -10.25
C LEU A 262 4.69 -18.52 -11.30
N ASP A 263 3.41 -18.61 -10.99
CA ASP A 263 2.33 -18.04 -11.78
C ASP A 263 1.35 -17.33 -10.83
N GLY A 264 0.53 -16.44 -11.37
CA GLY A 264 -0.55 -15.76 -10.65
C GLY A 264 -0.26 -14.34 -10.19
N PHE A 265 0.87 -13.73 -10.58
CA PHE A 265 1.05 -12.29 -10.38
C PHE A 265 -0.01 -11.49 -11.18
N GLY A 266 -0.56 -10.45 -10.59
CA GLY A 266 -1.59 -9.64 -11.26
C GLY A 266 -1.05 -8.84 -12.46
N LEU A 267 -1.96 -8.49 -13.36
CA LEU A 267 -1.72 -7.73 -14.60
C LEU A 267 -2.65 -6.52 -14.75
N GLU A 268 -3.51 -6.28 -13.77
CA GLU A 268 -4.61 -5.33 -13.83
C GLU A 268 -4.13 -3.88 -14.00
N ASP A 269 -2.91 -3.58 -13.55
CA ASP A 269 -2.25 -2.30 -13.77
C ASP A 269 -0.79 -2.55 -14.14
N SER A 270 -0.47 -2.51 -15.45
CA SER A 270 0.88 -2.76 -15.99
C SER A 270 1.95 -1.80 -15.46
N HIS A 271 1.57 -0.69 -14.83
CA HIS A 271 2.49 0.22 -14.13
C HIS A 271 2.85 -0.25 -12.70
N SER A 272 2.08 -1.17 -12.12
CA SER A 272 2.19 -1.61 -10.73
C SER A 272 2.24 -3.14 -10.60
N VAL A 273 2.64 -3.84 -11.66
CA VAL A 273 2.82 -5.29 -11.68
C VAL A 273 4.03 -5.74 -10.85
N ALA A 274 4.18 -7.05 -10.69
CA ALA A 274 5.39 -7.62 -10.12
C ALA A 274 6.62 -7.18 -10.91
N ASN A 275 7.64 -6.74 -10.18
CA ASN A 275 8.83 -6.12 -10.73
C ASN A 275 10.04 -6.43 -9.84
N SER A 276 11.22 -6.05 -10.35
CA SER A 276 12.51 -6.26 -9.70
C SER A 276 12.87 -7.73 -9.50
N LEU A 277 14.14 -8.07 -9.73
CA LEU A 277 14.71 -9.36 -9.36
C LEU A 277 16.12 -9.14 -8.82
N ARG A 278 16.41 -9.68 -7.63
CA ARG A 278 17.75 -9.68 -7.05
C ARG A 278 17.94 -10.88 -6.12
N TRP A 279 19.13 -11.45 -6.12
CA TRP A 279 19.56 -12.44 -5.12
C TRP A 279 19.82 -11.76 -3.78
N GLY A 280 19.18 -12.26 -2.73
CA GLY A 280 19.57 -11.93 -1.36
C GLY A 280 20.85 -12.68 -0.96
N PRO A 281 21.55 -12.19 0.07
CA PRO A 281 22.76 -12.84 0.57
C PRO A 281 22.48 -14.22 1.20
N ASP A 282 21.22 -14.55 1.47
CA ASP A 282 20.76 -15.87 1.92
C ASP A 282 20.53 -16.87 0.77
N GLY A 283 20.70 -16.45 -0.48
CA GLY A 283 20.50 -17.29 -1.66
C GLY A 283 19.04 -17.40 -2.11
N TRP A 284 18.13 -16.62 -1.51
CA TRP A 284 16.76 -16.48 -2.00
C TRP A 284 16.70 -15.44 -3.12
N LEU A 285 15.80 -15.64 -4.07
CA LEU A 285 15.47 -14.66 -5.10
C LEU A 285 14.36 -13.74 -4.57
N TYR A 286 14.58 -12.43 -4.56
CA TYR A 286 13.63 -11.42 -4.10
C TYR A 286 13.02 -10.65 -5.26
N GLY A 287 11.76 -10.24 -5.08
CA GLY A 287 11.07 -9.33 -5.98
C GLY A 287 9.98 -8.52 -5.26
N ALA A 288 9.41 -7.58 -5.97
CA ALA A 288 8.35 -6.71 -5.50
C ALA A 288 7.03 -6.98 -6.23
N VAL A 289 5.93 -6.60 -5.60
CA VAL A 289 4.63 -6.44 -6.24
C VAL A 289 4.09 -5.04 -5.92
N GLY A 290 3.54 -4.36 -6.92
CA GLY A 290 3.02 -3.01 -6.78
C GLY A 290 1.59 -2.96 -6.24
N SER A 291 1.03 -1.75 -6.16
CA SER A 291 -0.11 -1.46 -5.30
C SER A 291 -1.49 -1.83 -5.83
N THR A 292 -1.62 -1.98 -7.15
CA THR A 292 -2.92 -1.99 -7.87
C THR A 292 -3.10 -3.27 -8.66
N VAL A 293 -2.60 -4.37 -8.12
CA VAL A 293 -2.74 -5.71 -8.68
C VAL A 293 -3.13 -6.70 -7.59
N MET A 294 -3.88 -7.73 -7.95
CA MET A 294 -4.16 -8.87 -7.08
C MET A 294 -3.32 -10.04 -7.58
N SER A 295 -2.60 -10.71 -6.68
CA SER A 295 -1.76 -11.84 -7.06
C SER A 295 -2.19 -13.10 -6.33
N ASP A 296 -2.61 -14.11 -7.08
CA ASP A 296 -2.98 -15.44 -6.60
C ASP A 296 -1.84 -16.41 -6.89
N ILE A 297 -0.81 -16.36 -6.06
CA ILE A 297 0.47 -17.01 -6.34
C ILE A 297 0.31 -18.53 -6.26
N VAL A 298 0.77 -19.22 -7.31
CA VAL A 298 0.87 -20.68 -7.39
C VAL A 298 2.27 -21.09 -7.84
N ARG A 299 2.73 -22.26 -7.39
CA ARG A 299 3.88 -22.97 -7.98
C ARG A 299 3.35 -24.02 -8.95
N PRO A 300 3.47 -23.81 -10.27
CA PRO A 300 2.94 -24.75 -11.26
C PRO A 300 3.47 -26.17 -11.05
N GLY A 301 2.58 -27.15 -11.11
CA GLY A 301 2.91 -28.57 -10.89
C GLY A 301 3.06 -28.99 -9.42
N ILE A 302 3.05 -28.04 -8.47
CA ILE A 302 3.15 -28.31 -7.02
C ILE A 302 1.83 -27.96 -6.33
N ASP A 303 1.33 -26.75 -6.53
CA ASP A 303 0.12 -26.26 -5.87
C ASP A 303 -1.12 -26.51 -6.75
N ARG A 304 -2.22 -26.94 -6.13
CA ARG A 304 -3.53 -27.11 -6.80
C ARG A 304 -4.39 -25.84 -6.74
N GLU A 305 -4.19 -25.05 -5.71
CA GLU A 305 -4.89 -23.80 -5.39
C GLU A 305 -3.86 -22.72 -5.07
N PRO A 306 -4.21 -21.42 -5.15
CA PRO A 306 -3.32 -20.34 -4.73
C PRO A 306 -2.72 -20.57 -3.35
N LEU A 307 -1.39 -20.59 -3.27
CA LEU A 307 -0.63 -20.70 -2.02
C LEU A 307 -0.90 -19.50 -1.12
N ILE A 308 -1.02 -18.32 -1.73
CA ILE A 308 -1.32 -17.06 -1.06
C ILE A 308 -1.96 -16.08 -2.04
N ARG A 309 -2.95 -15.33 -1.54
CA ARG A 309 -3.49 -14.15 -2.20
C ARG A 309 -2.81 -12.90 -1.64
N ILE A 310 -2.19 -12.12 -2.52
CA ILE A 310 -1.59 -10.83 -2.20
C ILE A 310 -2.50 -9.74 -2.75
N THR A 311 -2.96 -8.87 -1.86
CA THR A 311 -3.82 -7.75 -2.19
C THR A 311 -3.00 -6.46 -2.18
N GLY A 312 -2.57 -6.05 -3.38
CA GLY A 312 -1.70 -4.91 -3.59
C GLY A 312 -0.23 -5.21 -3.32
N GLN A 313 0.44 -4.28 -2.66
CA GLN A 313 1.90 -4.21 -2.65
C GLN A 313 2.61 -5.06 -1.59
N GLY A 314 3.88 -5.38 -1.87
CA GLY A 314 4.83 -5.85 -0.87
C GLY A 314 6.09 -6.46 -1.48
N ILE A 315 6.88 -7.12 -0.63
CA ILE A 315 8.12 -7.82 -1.01
C ILE A 315 7.90 -9.32 -0.86
N TRP A 316 8.27 -10.07 -1.88
CA TRP A 316 8.23 -11.53 -1.90
C TRP A 316 9.63 -12.10 -2.11
N ARG A 317 9.80 -13.37 -1.74
CA ARG A 317 11.01 -14.14 -2.02
C ARG A 317 10.71 -15.58 -2.39
N TYR A 318 11.57 -16.17 -3.21
CA TYR A 318 11.50 -17.56 -3.67
C TYR A 318 12.85 -18.26 -3.48
N HIS A 319 12.84 -19.47 -2.92
CA HIS A 319 14.04 -20.30 -2.77
C HIS A 319 14.07 -21.36 -3.87
N PRO A 320 15.03 -21.32 -4.82
CA PRO A 320 15.06 -22.23 -5.97
C PRO A 320 15.12 -23.71 -5.59
N GLU A 321 16.01 -24.08 -4.66
CA GLU A 321 16.29 -25.48 -4.35
C GLU A 321 15.22 -26.14 -3.47
N THR A 322 14.58 -25.37 -2.59
CA THR A 322 13.47 -25.88 -1.75
C THR A 322 12.10 -25.58 -2.33
N GLN A 323 12.05 -24.83 -3.44
CA GLN A 323 10.85 -24.37 -4.12
C GLN A 323 9.84 -23.67 -3.21
N ARG A 324 10.34 -22.97 -2.17
CA ARG A 324 9.52 -22.23 -1.21
C ARG A 324 9.28 -20.82 -1.69
N PHE A 325 8.01 -20.40 -1.69
CA PHE A 325 7.61 -19.01 -1.85
C PHE A 325 7.24 -18.42 -0.49
N GLU A 326 7.64 -17.17 -0.23
CA GLU A 326 7.23 -16.43 0.95
C GLU A 326 6.89 -14.98 0.60
N MET A 327 5.79 -14.48 1.17
CA MET A 327 5.60 -13.05 1.33
C MET A 327 6.53 -12.56 2.44
N PHE A 328 7.62 -11.90 2.06
CA PHE A 328 8.61 -11.41 3.01
C PHE A 328 8.01 -10.31 3.89
N ALA A 329 7.28 -9.36 3.30
CA ALA A 329 6.59 -8.30 4.02
C ALA A 329 5.46 -7.71 3.17
N GLU A 330 4.30 -7.47 3.77
CA GLU A 330 3.08 -6.99 3.09
C GLU A 330 2.84 -5.50 3.34
N GLY A 331 2.36 -4.78 2.31
CA GLY A 331 2.05 -3.36 2.40
C GLY A 331 3.19 -2.46 1.91
N GLY A 332 3.14 -1.18 2.27
CA GLY A 332 4.09 -0.16 1.86
C GLY A 332 3.50 0.80 0.82
N GLY A 333 4.35 1.33 -0.06
CA GLY A 333 3.96 2.23 -1.14
C GLY A 333 3.45 1.52 -2.40
N ASN A 334 3.47 2.18 -3.55
CA ASN A 334 3.66 1.43 -4.78
C ASN A 334 5.13 0.99 -4.85
N THR A 335 5.38 -0.29 -4.67
CA THR A 335 6.73 -0.87 -4.57
C THR A 335 7.32 -1.05 -5.98
N PHE A 336 8.25 -0.16 -6.37
CA PHE A 336 8.87 -0.17 -7.71
C PHE A 336 10.30 -0.74 -7.74
N GLY A 337 10.77 -1.24 -6.61
CA GLY A 337 12.16 -1.63 -6.42
C GLY A 337 12.33 -2.60 -5.27
N VAL A 338 13.41 -3.37 -5.31
CA VAL A 338 13.93 -4.10 -4.15
C VAL A 338 15.41 -3.76 -4.02
N GLU A 339 15.74 -2.93 -3.03
CA GLU A 339 17.12 -2.67 -2.64
C GLU A 339 17.47 -3.51 -1.41
N ILE A 340 18.59 -4.21 -1.49
CA ILE A 340 19.18 -4.96 -0.38
C ILE A 340 20.52 -4.32 -0.07
N ASP A 341 20.70 -3.79 1.14
CA ASP A 341 21.93 -3.12 1.53
C ASP A 341 23.05 -4.10 1.95
N SER A 342 24.23 -3.57 2.28
CA SER A 342 25.38 -4.39 2.71
C SER A 342 25.16 -5.18 3.99
N LYS A 343 24.14 -4.83 4.79
CA LYS A 343 23.73 -5.59 5.98
C LYS A 343 22.57 -6.55 5.68
N GLY A 344 22.12 -6.60 4.43
CA GLY A 344 21.02 -7.43 3.97
C GLY A 344 19.63 -6.92 4.41
N ARG A 345 19.51 -5.63 4.72
CA ARG A 345 18.25 -4.94 5.01
C ARG A 345 17.54 -4.58 3.71
N ILE A 346 16.21 -4.64 3.72
CA ILE A 346 15.40 -4.54 2.51
C ILE A 346 14.64 -3.22 2.46
N PHE A 347 14.71 -2.54 1.32
CA PHE A 347 14.09 -1.25 1.10
C PHE A 347 13.38 -1.16 -0.25
N SER A 348 12.41 -0.25 -0.34
CA SER A 348 11.80 0.13 -1.61
C SER A 348 11.36 1.58 -1.61
N GLY A 349 11.35 2.19 -2.80
CA GLY A 349 10.80 3.52 -3.03
C GLY A 349 9.27 3.55 -2.87
N HIS A 350 8.73 4.76 -2.97
CA HIS A 350 7.30 5.02 -2.90
C HIS A 350 6.93 6.22 -3.78
N ASN A 351 5.85 6.10 -4.54
CA ASN A 351 5.18 7.23 -5.17
C ASN A 351 4.46 8.19 -4.20
N GLY A 352 4.82 8.29 -2.92
CA GLY A 352 4.23 9.22 -1.96
C GLY A 352 5.06 10.50 -1.79
N GLY A 353 4.48 11.49 -1.11
CA GLY A 353 5.23 12.62 -0.55
C GLY A 353 5.72 12.31 0.86
N ASP A 354 6.62 13.14 1.38
CA ASP A 354 7.07 13.12 2.79
C ASP A 354 7.77 11.82 3.21
N THR A 355 8.37 11.11 2.25
CA THR A 355 9.24 9.96 2.45
C THR A 355 10.11 9.68 1.25
N ARG A 356 11.23 8.99 1.46
CA ARG A 356 12.01 8.34 0.40
C ARG A 356 11.74 6.85 0.24
N GLY A 357 10.82 6.27 1.03
CA GLY A 357 10.39 4.88 0.87
C GLY A 357 10.15 4.16 2.19
N PHE A 358 10.18 2.84 2.12
CA PHE A 358 9.92 1.94 3.25
C PHE A 358 11.13 1.05 3.53
N HIS A 359 11.31 0.72 4.82
CA HIS A 359 12.20 -0.33 5.30
C HIS A 359 11.36 -1.56 5.65
N TYR A 360 11.65 -2.70 5.01
CA TYR A 360 10.89 -3.94 5.12
C TYR A 360 11.64 -4.94 6.01
N VAL A 361 10.92 -5.50 6.98
CA VAL A 361 11.40 -6.56 7.87
C VAL A 361 10.54 -7.82 7.72
N GLN A 362 11.14 -8.98 7.95
CA GLN A 362 10.51 -10.28 7.72
C GLN A 362 9.20 -10.43 8.50
N GLY A 363 8.13 -10.83 7.81
CA GLY A 363 6.80 -11.02 8.35
C GLY A 363 6.06 -9.73 8.72
N GLY A 364 6.56 -8.57 8.29
CA GLY A 364 6.01 -7.26 8.63
C GLY A 364 4.78 -6.87 7.82
N TYR A 365 3.89 -6.09 8.46
CA TYR A 365 2.75 -5.43 7.81
C TYR A 365 2.96 -3.92 7.81
N LEU A 366 2.97 -3.30 6.63
CA LEU A 366 3.29 -1.90 6.44
C LEU A 366 2.04 -1.11 6.02
N ARG A 367 2.04 0.19 6.30
CA ARG A 367 0.95 1.10 5.91
C ARG A 367 0.71 0.99 4.40
N LYS A 368 -0.57 0.96 3.99
CA LYS A 368 -1.00 1.07 2.60
C LYS A 368 -2.22 1.97 2.45
N GLY A 369 -2.57 2.34 1.22
CA GLY A 369 -3.84 3.00 0.93
C GLY A 369 -4.98 1.98 0.96
N PHE A 370 -5.49 1.66 2.14
CA PHE A 370 -6.46 0.56 2.36
C PHE A 370 -7.70 0.63 1.47
N GLU A 371 -8.23 1.83 1.23
CA GLU A 371 -9.37 2.04 0.33
C GLU A 371 -9.09 1.59 -1.10
N LYS A 372 -7.87 1.84 -1.60
CA LYS A 372 -7.47 1.58 -2.99
C LYS A 372 -6.83 0.20 -3.16
N HIS A 373 -5.99 -0.21 -2.21
CA HIS A 373 -5.08 -1.36 -2.33
C HIS A 373 -5.58 -2.57 -1.51
N GLY A 374 -6.75 -2.45 -0.86
CA GLY A 374 -7.36 -3.46 -0.02
C GLY A 374 -6.73 -3.64 1.36
N GLU A 375 -7.31 -4.53 2.16
CA GLU A 375 -6.91 -4.82 3.54
C GLU A 375 -5.64 -5.66 3.64
N LEU A 376 -5.01 -5.68 4.81
CA LEU A 376 -3.89 -6.60 5.09
C LEU A 376 -4.40 -8.05 5.20
N SER A 377 -3.57 -9.00 4.78
CA SER A 377 -3.90 -10.44 4.87
C SER A 377 -4.16 -10.92 6.29
N ASN A 378 -3.58 -10.27 7.31
CA ASN A 378 -3.86 -10.56 8.71
C ASN A 378 -4.91 -9.59 9.28
N PRO A 379 -6.15 -10.03 9.54
CA PRO A 379 -7.20 -9.19 10.13
C PRO A 379 -6.90 -8.78 11.58
N TYR A 380 -5.91 -9.41 12.20
CA TYR A 380 -5.47 -9.14 13.58
C TYR A 380 -4.14 -8.40 13.66
N ALA A 381 -3.67 -7.81 12.55
CA ALA A 381 -2.43 -7.04 12.54
C ALA A 381 -2.46 -5.89 13.58
N PHE A 382 -3.62 -5.27 13.81
CA PHE A 382 -3.84 -4.23 14.85
C PHE A 382 -2.74 -3.15 14.92
N GLY A 383 -2.31 -2.72 13.74
CA GLY A 383 -1.23 -1.78 13.53
C GLY A 383 -0.45 -2.14 12.27
N TYR A 384 0.43 -1.25 11.86
CA TYR A 384 1.27 -1.40 10.68
C TYR A 384 2.49 -0.49 10.81
N PHE A 385 3.57 -0.82 10.12
CA PHE A 385 4.76 0.01 10.10
C PHE A 385 4.56 1.28 9.27
N PRO A 386 5.07 2.42 9.75
CA PRO A 386 5.09 3.64 8.96
C PRO A 386 6.15 3.59 7.85
N GLN A 387 6.07 4.51 6.90
CA GLN A 387 7.17 4.83 5.99
C GLN A 387 8.39 5.36 6.75
N MET A 388 9.58 5.30 6.13
CA MET A 388 10.76 5.93 6.72
C MET A 388 10.47 7.43 6.89
N GLN A 389 10.71 7.95 8.10
CA GLN A 389 10.38 9.33 8.43
C GLN A 389 11.19 10.28 7.54
N HIS A 390 10.54 11.30 6.99
CA HIS A 390 11.19 12.34 6.20
C HIS A 390 10.47 13.67 6.42
N ALA A 391 11.13 14.78 6.11
CA ALA A 391 10.49 16.08 6.03
C ALA A 391 9.49 16.12 4.86
N ALA A 392 8.74 17.21 4.71
CA ALA A 392 7.88 17.33 3.55
C ALA A 392 8.70 17.43 2.24
N VAL A 393 8.40 16.58 1.27
CA VAL A 393 9.09 16.56 -0.05
C VAL A 393 8.11 16.30 -1.18
N PRO A 394 8.41 16.80 -2.40
CA PRO A 394 7.62 16.49 -3.58
C PRO A 394 7.40 15.00 -3.73
N ARG A 395 6.20 14.64 -4.19
CA ARG A 395 5.84 13.26 -4.47
C ARG A 395 6.86 12.63 -5.43
N PHE A 396 7.18 11.36 -5.13
CA PHE A 396 7.69 10.32 -6.04
C PHE A 396 9.19 9.99 -5.93
N THR A 397 9.55 8.98 -5.13
CA THR A 397 10.83 8.25 -5.28
C THR A 397 10.52 6.87 -5.84
N HIS A 398 10.97 6.56 -7.06
CA HIS A 398 10.60 5.31 -7.74
C HIS A 398 11.41 4.14 -7.21
N ASN A 399 12.66 4.01 -7.65
CA ASN A 399 13.65 3.07 -7.13
C ASN A 399 14.85 3.84 -6.55
N PHE A 400 15.63 3.20 -5.69
CA PHE A 400 16.86 3.77 -5.14
C PHE A 400 17.84 2.67 -4.76
N LEU A 401 19.09 3.07 -4.49
CA LEU A 401 20.07 2.22 -3.83
C LEU A 401 20.69 2.93 -2.63
N LEU A 402 21.22 2.13 -1.70
CA LEU A 402 22.17 2.64 -0.70
C LEU A 402 23.58 2.45 -1.24
N TYR A 403 24.30 3.55 -1.45
CA TYR A 403 25.56 3.50 -2.18
C TYR A 403 26.70 2.91 -1.35
N ASP A 404 27.20 1.76 -1.82
CA ASP A 404 28.33 1.02 -1.25
C ASP A 404 29.25 0.51 -2.38
N GLY A 405 29.48 1.36 -3.38
CA GLY A 405 30.26 1.03 -4.58
C GLY A 405 31.76 1.37 -4.48
N GLY A 406 32.19 2.09 -3.44
CA GLY A 406 33.60 2.40 -3.15
C GLY A 406 34.33 3.35 -4.13
N ALA A 407 33.74 3.72 -5.27
CA ALA A 407 34.44 4.49 -6.31
C ALA A 407 34.03 5.97 -6.40
N LEU A 408 32.79 6.32 -6.01
CA LEU A 408 32.36 7.71 -5.93
C LEU A 408 33.06 8.42 -4.76
N PRO A 409 33.13 9.77 -4.75
CA PRO A 409 33.65 10.52 -3.61
C PRO A 409 32.99 10.10 -2.28
N GLN A 410 33.76 10.15 -1.19
CA GLN A 410 33.32 9.63 0.12
C GLN A 410 31.99 10.22 0.63
N ARG A 411 31.62 11.44 0.20
CA ARG A 411 30.34 12.08 0.56
C ARG A 411 29.09 11.29 0.12
N TYR A 412 29.23 10.38 -0.84
CA TYR A 412 28.14 9.53 -1.34
C TYR A 412 28.03 8.19 -0.59
N TRP A 413 29.04 7.79 0.16
CA TRP A 413 29.10 6.46 0.79
C TRP A 413 28.04 6.33 1.90
N GLY A 414 27.30 5.22 1.88
CA GLY A 414 26.20 4.96 2.80
C GLY A 414 24.99 5.88 2.64
N LYS A 415 24.93 6.69 1.56
CA LYS A 415 23.79 7.56 1.27
C LYS A 415 22.76 6.86 0.39
N LEU A 416 21.51 7.30 0.49
CA LEU A 416 20.44 6.87 -0.40
C LEU A 416 20.50 7.72 -1.67
N ILE A 417 20.54 7.06 -2.83
CA ILE A 417 20.50 7.69 -4.15
C ILE A 417 19.30 7.13 -4.89
N GLY A 418 18.28 7.96 -5.10
CA GLY A 418 17.02 7.56 -5.71
C GLY A 418 16.79 8.17 -7.08
N VAL A 419 15.84 7.62 -7.83
CA VAL A 419 15.38 8.19 -9.10
C VAL A 419 13.96 8.72 -8.98
N ASP A 420 13.73 9.89 -9.57
CA ASP A 420 12.45 10.57 -9.57
C ASP A 420 12.04 10.93 -11.01
N PRO A 421 11.29 10.05 -11.71
CA PRO A 421 10.91 10.29 -13.09
C PRO A 421 9.89 11.42 -13.26
N ILE A 422 9.08 11.73 -12.25
CA ILE A 422 8.07 12.80 -12.36
C ILE A 422 8.76 14.17 -12.31
N ASN A 423 9.63 14.34 -11.31
CA ASN A 423 10.32 15.61 -11.06
C ASN A 423 11.66 15.72 -11.81
N ARG A 424 12.10 14.66 -12.50
CA ARG A 424 13.23 14.66 -13.45
C ARG A 424 14.58 14.93 -12.79
N TYR A 425 14.82 14.30 -11.65
CA TYR A 425 16.10 14.41 -10.93
C TYR A 425 16.41 13.13 -10.15
N VAL A 426 17.63 13.05 -9.63
CA VAL A 426 18.17 11.91 -8.88
C VAL A 426 18.59 12.42 -7.49
N PRO A 427 17.70 12.36 -6.48
CA PRO A 427 18.00 12.86 -5.13
C PRO A 427 19.15 12.10 -4.46
N LEU A 428 19.95 12.84 -3.69
CA LEU A 428 20.88 12.32 -2.70
C LEU A 428 20.31 12.60 -1.30
N ALA A 429 20.12 11.55 -0.52
CA ALA A 429 19.59 11.65 0.84
C ALA A 429 20.49 10.95 1.87
N GLU A 430 20.54 11.53 3.07
CA GLU A 430 21.02 10.82 4.24
C GLU A 430 19.98 9.82 4.71
N ILE A 431 20.44 8.66 5.15
CA ILE A 431 19.67 7.68 5.90
C ILE A 431 20.26 7.57 7.31
N ARG A 432 19.41 7.60 8.33
CA ARG A 432 19.82 7.63 9.74
C ARG A 432 19.02 6.60 10.53
N PRO A 433 19.67 5.79 11.38
CA PRO A 433 18.95 4.87 12.26
C PRO A 433 17.94 5.61 13.14
N ARG A 434 16.78 4.99 13.34
CA ARG A 434 15.72 5.39 14.26
C ARG A 434 15.13 4.10 14.85
N GLY A 435 15.72 3.63 15.94
CA GLY A 435 15.37 2.34 16.51
C GLY A 435 15.66 1.20 15.51
N ALA A 436 14.71 0.29 15.32
CA ALA A 436 14.77 -0.80 14.33
C ALA A 436 14.43 -0.38 12.88
N THR A 437 14.26 0.93 12.61
CA THR A 437 14.01 1.47 11.27
C THR A 437 14.84 2.73 11.02
N PHE A 438 14.49 3.53 10.01
CA PHE A 438 15.26 4.68 9.57
C PHE A 438 14.43 5.94 9.37
N ALA A 439 15.12 7.07 9.50
CA ALA A 439 14.71 8.36 8.99
C ALA A 439 15.60 8.75 7.81
N THR A 440 15.06 9.55 6.89
CA THR A 440 15.78 10.04 5.71
C THR A 440 15.73 11.56 5.64
N ARG A 441 16.71 12.17 4.98
CA ARG A 441 16.75 13.62 4.73
C ARG A 441 17.50 13.92 3.44
N ASP A 442 16.86 14.62 2.50
CA ASP A 442 17.54 15.07 1.29
C ASP A 442 18.65 16.07 1.62
N ILE A 443 19.78 15.93 0.93
CA ILE A 443 20.95 16.80 1.14
C ILE A 443 21.48 17.41 -0.16
N ASP A 444 21.26 16.78 -1.31
CA ASP A 444 21.73 17.25 -2.62
C ASP A 444 21.00 16.50 -3.76
N ALA A 445 21.42 16.71 -5.01
CA ALA A 445 21.05 15.87 -6.14
C ALA A 445 22.29 15.37 -6.90
N VAL A 446 22.25 14.10 -7.34
CA VAL A 446 23.29 13.50 -8.20
C VAL A 446 23.11 13.97 -9.65
N ILE A 447 21.85 14.06 -10.10
CA ILE A 447 21.48 14.60 -11.40
C ILE A 447 20.26 15.49 -11.22
N SER A 448 20.25 16.65 -11.87
CA SER A 448 19.05 17.47 -12.09
C SER A 448 18.87 17.73 -13.58
N SER A 449 17.63 17.74 -14.08
CA SER A 449 17.35 17.87 -15.51
C SER A 449 16.38 19.00 -15.85
N GLU A 450 16.71 19.75 -16.89
CA GLU A 450 15.76 20.62 -17.60
C GLU A 450 15.10 19.92 -18.80
N ASP A 451 15.60 18.75 -19.21
CA ASP A 451 15.01 17.97 -20.30
C ASP A 451 13.64 17.42 -19.86
N PRO A 452 12.52 17.83 -20.50
CA PRO A 452 11.18 17.38 -20.12
C PRO A 452 10.95 15.88 -20.34
N ARG A 453 11.83 15.20 -21.08
CA ARG A 453 11.76 13.77 -21.40
C ARG A 453 12.59 12.89 -20.47
N PHE A 454 13.44 13.46 -19.61
CA PHE A 454 14.24 12.66 -18.67
C PHE A 454 13.35 11.98 -17.61
N ARG A 455 13.22 10.67 -17.69
CA ARG A 455 12.40 9.78 -16.84
C ARG A 455 13.25 8.63 -16.30
N PRO A 456 14.12 8.87 -15.31
CA PRO A 456 14.91 7.79 -14.71
C PRO A 456 13.98 6.84 -13.93
N VAL A 457 13.99 5.56 -14.28
CA VAL A 457 13.08 4.53 -13.71
C VAL A 457 13.80 3.45 -12.92
N ASP A 458 15.08 3.21 -13.20
CA ASP A 458 15.91 2.25 -12.46
C ASP A 458 17.34 2.77 -12.23
N ILE A 459 17.98 2.28 -11.16
CA ILE A 459 19.35 2.60 -10.78
C ILE A 459 20.08 1.37 -10.22
N LYS A 460 21.36 1.20 -10.56
CA LYS A 460 22.26 0.16 -10.05
C LYS A 460 23.68 0.72 -9.84
N HIS A 461 24.49 0.09 -9.00
CA HIS A 461 25.94 0.28 -9.00
C HIS A 461 26.63 -0.88 -9.73
N GLY A 462 27.68 -0.58 -10.49
CA GLY A 462 28.40 -1.56 -11.31
C GLY A 462 29.70 -2.09 -10.69
N PRO A 463 30.43 -2.97 -11.40
CA PRO A 463 31.73 -3.51 -11.00
C PRO A 463 32.84 -2.44 -10.87
N ASP A 464 32.72 -1.34 -11.59
CA ASP A 464 33.57 -0.13 -11.48
C ASP A 464 33.21 0.78 -10.30
N GLY A 465 32.14 0.46 -9.56
CA GLY A 465 31.63 1.28 -8.46
C GLY A 465 30.88 2.53 -8.93
N ALA A 466 30.66 2.71 -10.23
CA ALA A 466 29.84 3.79 -10.78
C ALA A 466 28.34 3.48 -10.65
N LEU A 467 27.49 4.50 -10.79
CA LEU A 467 26.03 4.34 -10.87
C LEU A 467 25.61 4.22 -12.32
N TYR A 468 24.64 3.35 -12.60
CA TYR A 468 24.02 3.16 -13.91
C TYR A 468 22.52 3.43 -13.78
N ILE A 469 21.99 4.30 -14.64
CA ILE A 469 20.61 4.78 -14.58
C ILE A 469 19.91 4.46 -15.91
N ALA A 470 18.79 3.74 -15.83
CA ALA A 470 17.88 3.56 -16.96
C ALA A 470 16.93 4.75 -17.03
N ASP A 471 17.01 5.48 -18.13
CA ASP A 471 16.09 6.56 -18.48
C ASP A 471 15.11 6.05 -19.54
N TRP A 472 13.83 5.96 -19.14
CA TRP A 472 12.73 5.60 -20.03
C TRP A 472 12.59 6.59 -21.21
N HIS A 473 13.02 7.83 -21.00
CA HIS A 473 13.11 8.89 -21.99
C HIS A 473 11.81 9.25 -22.75
N ASP A 474 10.79 9.71 -22.02
CA ASP A 474 9.48 10.02 -22.58
C ASP A 474 8.86 11.29 -21.95
N PHE A 475 8.04 12.02 -22.71
CA PHE A 475 7.25 13.11 -22.16
C PHE A 475 6.27 12.63 -21.08
N GLN A 476 5.86 11.37 -21.15
CA GLN A 476 4.85 10.76 -20.30
C GLN A 476 5.40 9.54 -19.56
N VAL A 477 5.27 9.55 -18.23
CA VAL A 477 5.67 8.42 -17.35
C VAL A 477 4.52 7.90 -16.49
N ASN A 478 3.30 8.41 -16.72
CA ASN A 478 2.13 8.07 -15.93
C ASN A 478 1.16 7.15 -16.67
N HIS A 479 0.43 6.34 -15.91
CA HIS A 479 -0.58 5.41 -16.39
C HIS A 479 -1.93 6.08 -16.71
N TYR A 480 -2.14 7.36 -16.36
CA TYR A 480 -3.44 8.01 -16.59
C TYR A 480 -3.66 8.45 -18.03
N ARG A 481 -2.60 8.66 -18.85
CA ARG A 481 -2.73 9.00 -20.28
C ARG A 481 -2.13 7.96 -21.20
N ASN A 482 -1.71 6.80 -20.69
CA ASN A 482 -1.01 5.79 -21.51
C ASN A 482 -1.89 5.33 -22.69
N HIS A 483 -3.21 5.31 -22.47
CA HIS A 483 -4.25 5.07 -23.48
C HIS A 483 -4.34 6.15 -24.59
N GLU A 484 -3.73 7.32 -24.42
CA GLU A 484 -3.75 8.36 -25.47
C GLU A 484 -2.80 8.03 -26.64
N GLY A 485 -2.03 6.92 -26.57
CA GLY A 485 -1.16 6.47 -27.65
C GLY A 485 0.06 7.35 -27.90
N LYS A 486 0.47 8.15 -26.91
CA LYS A 486 1.56 9.14 -27.01
C LYS A 486 2.91 8.67 -26.46
N ILE A 487 2.99 7.42 -26.01
CA ILE A 487 4.23 6.82 -25.52
C ILE A 487 5.11 6.48 -26.73
N THR A 488 6.34 6.98 -26.72
CA THR A 488 7.34 6.67 -27.75
C THR A 488 8.02 5.36 -27.40
N ARG A 489 7.96 4.35 -28.28
CA ARG A 489 8.47 2.99 -28.03
C ARG A 489 9.92 2.80 -28.42
N GLU A 490 10.44 3.72 -29.21
CA GLU A 490 11.75 3.64 -29.82
C GLU A 490 12.83 4.38 -29.02
N ASP A 491 12.42 5.17 -28.02
CA ASP A 491 13.29 6.03 -27.22
C ASP A 491 13.70 5.39 -25.89
N GLY A 492 14.91 5.67 -25.42
CA GLY A 492 15.48 5.17 -24.17
C GLY A 492 16.97 5.48 -24.05
N ARG A 493 17.47 5.66 -22.81
CA ARG A 493 18.89 5.94 -22.56
C ARG A 493 19.41 5.20 -21.33
N ILE A 494 20.71 4.93 -21.33
CA ILE A 494 21.43 4.46 -20.15
C ILE A 494 22.58 5.43 -19.88
N TYR A 495 22.62 5.95 -18.65
CA TYR A 495 23.67 6.85 -18.19
C TYR A 495 24.56 6.18 -17.15
N ARG A 496 25.85 6.51 -17.15
CA ARG A 496 26.78 6.20 -16.06
C ARG A 496 27.17 7.46 -15.31
N VAL A 497 27.12 7.42 -13.98
CA VAL A 497 27.65 8.46 -13.09
C VAL A 497 28.86 7.91 -12.35
N ARG A 498 30.03 8.51 -12.56
CA ARG A 498 31.31 8.13 -11.93
C ARG A 498 31.95 9.33 -11.26
N ALA A 499 32.97 9.09 -10.43
CA ALA A 499 33.83 10.18 -9.96
C ALA A 499 34.47 10.90 -11.16
N ALA A 500 34.54 12.23 -11.13
CA ALA A 500 35.04 13.02 -12.26
C ALA A 500 36.48 12.63 -12.65
N VAL A 501 37.30 12.27 -11.66
CA VAL A 501 38.70 11.85 -11.82
C VAL A 501 38.88 10.39 -12.21
N ALA A 502 37.83 9.56 -12.10
CA ALA A 502 37.91 8.14 -12.43
C ALA A 502 37.85 7.95 -13.95
N LYS A 503 38.68 7.05 -14.46
CA LYS A 503 38.55 6.60 -15.86
C LYS A 503 37.33 5.69 -16.00
N PRO A 504 36.62 5.74 -17.13
CA PRO A 504 35.56 4.79 -17.43
C PRO A 504 36.11 3.37 -17.63
N GLY A 505 35.28 2.37 -17.35
CA GLY A 505 35.57 0.95 -17.63
C GLY A 505 36.32 0.22 -16.52
N TYR A 506 36.54 -1.07 -16.77
CA TYR A 506 37.28 -1.99 -15.89
C TYR A 506 37.92 -3.08 -16.74
N ALA A 507 39.02 -3.66 -16.25
CA ALA A 507 39.67 -4.76 -16.94
C ALA A 507 38.69 -5.94 -17.09
N PRO A 508 38.57 -6.57 -18.28
CA PRO A 508 37.70 -7.72 -18.47
C PRO A 508 38.01 -8.86 -17.48
N PHE A 509 36.96 -9.49 -16.96
CA PHE A 509 37.07 -10.56 -15.98
C PHE A 509 35.94 -11.58 -16.12
N ASP A 510 36.11 -12.73 -15.47
CA ASP A 510 35.06 -13.74 -15.30
C ASP A 510 35.21 -14.39 -13.92
N LEU A 511 34.26 -14.14 -13.02
CA LEU A 511 34.30 -14.69 -11.67
C LEU A 511 34.12 -16.22 -11.63
N ASN A 512 33.49 -16.82 -12.64
CA ASN A 512 33.36 -18.28 -12.72
C ASN A 512 34.72 -18.96 -12.93
N ARG A 513 35.73 -18.24 -13.43
CA ARG A 513 37.08 -18.79 -13.66
C ARG A 513 38.01 -18.67 -12.44
N LYS A 514 37.62 -17.90 -11.41
CA LYS A 514 38.39 -17.80 -10.16
C LYS A 514 38.25 -19.06 -9.32
N THR A 515 39.25 -19.43 -8.54
CA THR A 515 39.14 -20.49 -7.53
C THR A 515 38.24 -20.06 -6.37
N SER A 516 37.74 -21.02 -5.59
CA SER A 516 36.92 -20.73 -4.40
C SER A 516 37.66 -19.87 -3.38
N ALA A 517 38.98 -20.05 -3.25
CA ALA A 517 39.83 -19.21 -2.40
C ALA A 517 39.94 -17.77 -2.90
N GLU A 518 40.10 -17.56 -4.22
CA GLU A 518 40.11 -16.21 -4.79
C GLU A 518 38.75 -15.51 -4.66
N LEU A 519 37.63 -16.24 -4.73
CA LEU A 519 36.30 -15.70 -4.47
C LEU A 519 36.12 -15.29 -3.01
N LEU A 520 36.72 -16.04 -2.07
CA LEU A 520 36.69 -15.71 -0.65
C LEU A 520 37.38 -14.36 -0.36
N GLU A 521 38.50 -14.07 -1.04
CA GLU A 521 39.18 -12.78 -0.92
C GLU A 521 38.32 -11.60 -1.43
N LEU A 522 37.46 -11.83 -2.42
CA LEU A 522 36.54 -10.79 -2.92
C LEU A 522 35.50 -10.35 -1.89
N LEU A 523 35.22 -11.16 -0.86
CA LEU A 523 34.35 -10.76 0.26
C LEU A 523 34.96 -9.62 1.11
N ARG A 524 36.22 -9.24 0.88
CA ARG A 524 36.87 -8.07 1.50
C ARG A 524 36.78 -6.80 0.66
N SER A 525 36.23 -6.87 -0.56
CA SER A 525 36.15 -5.73 -1.47
C SER A 525 35.31 -4.59 -0.88
N GLU A 526 35.75 -3.35 -1.06
CA GLU A 526 34.95 -2.17 -0.69
C GLU A 526 33.69 -2.04 -1.56
N ASN A 527 33.76 -2.47 -2.83
CA ASN A 527 32.62 -2.43 -3.73
C ASN A 527 31.70 -3.65 -3.49
N ARG A 528 30.49 -3.37 -2.99
CA ARG A 528 29.44 -4.35 -2.70
C ARG A 528 29.12 -5.29 -3.87
N TRP A 529 29.21 -4.81 -5.11
CA TRP A 529 28.96 -5.63 -6.29
C TRP A 529 29.87 -6.87 -6.31
N TRP A 530 31.17 -6.71 -6.02
CA TRP A 530 32.11 -7.83 -6.00
C TRP A 530 31.80 -8.84 -4.90
N ARG A 531 31.40 -8.35 -3.71
CA ARG A 531 31.03 -9.22 -2.59
C ARG A 531 29.79 -10.04 -2.91
N GLU A 532 28.71 -9.38 -3.35
CA GLU A 532 27.44 -10.03 -3.67
C GLU A 532 27.57 -11.03 -4.83
N THR A 533 28.33 -10.68 -5.86
CA THR A 533 28.50 -11.54 -7.03
C THR A 533 29.42 -12.72 -6.72
N ALA A 534 30.48 -12.53 -5.91
CA ALA A 534 31.28 -13.63 -5.39
C ALA A 534 30.44 -14.60 -4.55
N LEU A 535 29.56 -14.09 -3.67
CA LEU A 535 28.62 -14.93 -2.90
C LEU A 535 27.71 -15.76 -3.81
N GLN A 536 27.20 -15.19 -4.91
CA GLN A 536 26.38 -15.92 -5.87
C GLN A 536 27.14 -17.07 -6.53
N VAL A 537 28.38 -16.82 -7.00
CA VAL A 537 29.23 -17.87 -7.60
C VAL A 537 29.59 -18.95 -6.58
N LEU A 538 29.87 -18.55 -5.32
CA LEU A 538 30.10 -19.50 -4.22
C LEU A 538 28.87 -20.37 -3.93
N ALA A 539 27.67 -19.78 -4.00
CA ALA A 539 26.41 -20.51 -3.82
C ALA A 539 26.12 -21.49 -4.96
N ASP A 540 26.51 -21.17 -6.18
CA ASP A 540 26.39 -22.08 -7.33
C ASP A 540 27.36 -23.26 -7.19
N ARG A 541 28.58 -23.02 -6.68
CA ARG A 541 29.60 -24.07 -6.49
C ARG A 541 29.34 -24.99 -5.31
N ARG A 542 28.88 -24.43 -4.19
CA ARG A 542 28.73 -25.12 -2.90
C ARG A 542 29.96 -25.92 -2.48
N ASP A 543 31.15 -25.34 -2.64
CA ASP A 543 32.42 -26.02 -2.39
C ASP A 543 32.59 -26.34 -0.88
N PRO A 544 32.55 -27.62 -0.48
CA PRO A 544 32.67 -27.99 0.93
C PRO A 544 34.06 -27.67 1.52
N ALA A 545 35.09 -27.48 0.69
CA ALA A 545 36.43 -27.13 1.15
C ALA A 545 36.48 -25.74 1.82
N LEU A 546 35.50 -24.87 1.56
CA LEU A 546 35.40 -23.54 2.17
C LEU A 546 34.87 -23.54 3.60
N VAL A 547 34.21 -24.62 4.03
CA VAL A 547 33.54 -24.65 5.35
C VAL A 547 34.54 -24.47 6.48
N GLY A 548 35.73 -25.08 6.39
CA GLY A 548 36.81 -24.91 7.38
C GLY A 548 37.31 -23.46 7.46
N PRO A 549 37.84 -22.89 6.36
CA PRO A 549 38.29 -21.49 6.31
C PRO A 549 37.24 -20.46 6.76
N LEU A 550 35.98 -20.64 6.35
CA LEU A 550 34.89 -19.73 6.73
C LEU A 550 34.58 -19.79 8.23
N ARG A 551 34.62 -20.98 8.83
CA ARG A 551 34.50 -21.12 10.29
C ARG A 551 35.67 -20.49 11.03
N GLU A 552 36.89 -20.58 10.48
CA GLU A 552 38.07 -19.93 11.05
C GLU A 552 37.90 -18.41 11.09
N VAL A 553 37.47 -17.79 9.97
CA VAL A 553 37.15 -16.36 9.90
C VAL A 553 36.14 -15.95 10.96
N LEU A 554 35.07 -16.73 11.15
CA LEU A 554 34.03 -16.44 12.14
C LEU A 554 34.48 -16.71 13.59
N SER A 555 35.41 -17.63 13.81
CA SER A 555 35.93 -17.99 15.14
C SER A 555 36.96 -16.99 15.68
N THR A 556 37.64 -16.26 14.80
CA THR A 556 38.67 -15.27 15.18
C THR A 556 38.08 -13.94 15.65
N ASN A 557 36.77 -13.88 15.93
CA ASN A 557 36.03 -12.67 16.25
C ASN A 557 36.23 -11.56 15.20
N ALA A 558 36.36 -11.92 13.92
CA ALA A 558 36.37 -10.95 12.83
C ALA A 558 35.14 -10.02 12.98
N THR A 559 35.33 -8.71 12.84
CA THR A 559 34.23 -7.72 12.99
C THR A 559 33.89 -7.06 11.67
N GLY A 560 32.74 -6.39 11.61
CA GLY A 560 32.33 -5.61 10.47
C GLY A 560 31.79 -6.43 9.31
N GLN A 561 31.91 -5.87 8.10
CA GLN A 561 31.27 -6.41 6.90
C GLN A 561 31.81 -7.79 6.50
N HIS A 562 33.12 -8.00 6.60
CA HIS A 562 33.75 -9.26 6.21
C HIS A 562 33.24 -10.47 6.99
N ALA A 563 33.00 -10.32 8.30
CA ALA A 563 32.46 -11.40 9.13
C ALA A 563 31.03 -11.78 8.72
N LEU A 564 30.22 -10.77 8.37
CA LEU A 564 28.86 -11.00 7.88
C LEU A 564 28.86 -11.71 6.52
N ASP A 565 29.70 -11.26 5.59
CA ASP A 565 29.83 -11.92 4.28
C ASP A 565 30.35 -13.36 4.41
N ALA A 566 31.27 -13.63 5.37
CA ALA A 566 31.74 -14.98 5.67
C ALA A 566 30.62 -15.87 6.22
N LEU A 567 29.71 -15.35 7.06
CA LEU A 567 28.52 -16.09 7.51
C LEU A 567 27.62 -16.47 6.32
N TRP A 568 27.36 -15.52 5.41
CA TRP A 568 26.54 -15.78 4.23
C TRP A 568 27.20 -16.82 3.31
N ALA A 569 28.50 -16.68 3.04
CA ALA A 569 29.26 -17.68 2.31
C ALA A 569 29.18 -19.06 2.98
N LEU A 570 29.33 -19.13 4.31
CA LEU A 570 29.24 -20.39 5.06
C LEU A 570 27.87 -21.05 4.89
N ASN A 571 26.79 -20.27 4.96
CA ASN A 571 25.43 -20.75 4.72
C ASN A 571 25.26 -21.28 3.30
N LEU A 572 25.70 -20.50 2.29
CA LEU A 572 25.56 -20.85 0.88
C LEU A 572 26.41 -22.06 0.47
N SER A 573 27.54 -22.29 1.15
CA SER A 573 28.37 -23.50 1.00
C SER A 573 27.90 -24.70 1.83
N GLY A 574 26.74 -24.61 2.51
CA GLY A 574 26.16 -25.72 3.28
C GLY A 574 26.80 -25.98 4.65
N GLY A 575 27.60 -25.03 5.16
CA GLY A 575 28.32 -25.16 6.43
C GLY A 575 27.58 -24.67 7.68
N PHE A 576 26.42 -24.00 7.51
CA PHE A 576 25.59 -23.48 8.60
C PHE A 576 24.71 -24.60 9.22
N ASN A 577 24.80 -24.75 10.54
CA ASN A 577 24.03 -25.71 11.33
C ASN A 577 23.89 -25.22 12.78
N GLU A 578 23.13 -25.91 13.64
CA GLU A 578 22.91 -25.46 15.02
C GLU A 578 24.19 -25.36 15.86
N ALA A 579 25.20 -26.20 15.64
CA ALA A 579 26.45 -26.13 16.38
C ALA A 579 27.24 -24.85 16.04
N THR A 580 27.33 -24.53 14.75
CA THR A 580 27.87 -23.24 14.29
C THR A 580 27.02 -22.10 14.85
N ALA A 581 25.70 -22.16 14.70
CA ALA A 581 24.80 -21.10 15.13
C ALA A 581 24.92 -20.81 16.63
N HIS A 582 25.06 -21.83 17.48
CA HIS A 582 25.23 -21.66 18.92
C HIS A 582 26.48 -20.82 19.26
N THR A 583 27.55 -20.97 18.48
CA THR A 583 28.75 -20.13 18.63
C THR A 583 28.49 -18.71 18.15
N LEU A 584 27.81 -18.57 17.01
CA LEU A 584 27.57 -17.28 16.37
C LEU A 584 26.53 -16.40 17.07
N LEU A 585 25.66 -16.97 17.90
CA LEU A 585 24.76 -16.19 18.76
C LEU A 585 25.53 -15.36 19.80
N GLU A 586 26.80 -15.68 20.10
CA GLU A 586 27.68 -14.91 20.98
C GLU A 586 28.64 -13.98 20.24
N HIS A 587 28.58 -13.96 18.90
CA HIS A 587 29.55 -13.23 18.09
C HIS A 587 29.51 -11.72 18.38
N PRO A 588 30.65 -10.99 18.46
CA PRO A 588 30.66 -9.57 18.82
C PRO A 588 29.94 -8.67 17.81
N GLU A 589 30.03 -8.99 16.52
CA GLU A 589 29.33 -8.27 15.45
C GLU A 589 27.79 -8.52 15.50
N PRO A 590 26.96 -7.49 15.78
CA PRO A 590 25.50 -7.66 15.87
C PRO A 590 24.88 -8.20 14.60
N TYR A 591 25.37 -7.84 13.41
CA TYR A 591 24.78 -8.35 12.17
C TYR A 591 25.05 -9.84 11.93
N VAL A 592 26.14 -10.40 12.48
CA VAL A 592 26.36 -11.86 12.49
C VAL A 592 25.32 -12.55 13.39
N ARG A 593 25.02 -11.99 14.57
CA ARG A 593 23.94 -12.49 15.45
C ARG A 593 22.58 -12.39 14.78
N LEU A 594 22.27 -11.24 14.17
CA LEU A 594 21.02 -10.98 13.43
C LEU A 594 20.79 -12.05 12.36
N TRP A 595 21.78 -12.27 11.50
CA TRP A 595 21.66 -13.23 10.41
C TRP A 595 21.67 -14.68 10.88
N THR A 596 22.38 -15.00 11.96
CA THR A 596 22.30 -16.31 12.61
C THR A 596 20.86 -16.59 13.07
N VAL A 597 20.21 -15.63 13.72
CA VAL A 597 18.80 -15.73 14.14
C VAL A 597 17.86 -15.85 12.94
N ARG A 598 18.10 -15.11 11.84
CA ARG A 598 17.29 -15.20 10.62
C ARG A 598 17.40 -16.56 9.95
N LEU A 599 18.62 -17.10 9.80
CA LEU A 599 18.87 -18.40 9.17
C LEU A 599 18.29 -19.57 10.00
N LEU A 600 18.38 -19.50 11.33
CA LEU A 600 17.67 -20.43 12.23
C LEU A 600 16.15 -20.34 12.03
N GLY A 601 15.60 -19.13 11.95
CA GLY A 601 14.19 -18.89 11.71
C GLY A 601 13.70 -19.37 10.34
N ASP A 602 14.55 -19.35 9.32
CA ASP A 602 14.23 -19.85 7.97
C ASP A 602 14.21 -21.37 7.87
N SER A 603 14.91 -22.05 8.80
CA SER A 603 14.91 -23.51 8.97
C SER A 603 13.63 -24.03 9.67
N GLY A 604 12.86 -23.16 10.34
CA GLY A 604 11.53 -23.47 10.87
C GLY A 604 11.49 -24.22 12.21
N GLY A 605 12.63 -24.50 12.84
CA GLY A 605 12.72 -25.22 14.11
C GLY A 605 14.01 -24.94 14.87
N ALA A 606 14.00 -25.22 16.16
CA ALA A 606 15.16 -25.12 17.03
C ALA A 606 15.15 -26.30 18.02
N SER A 607 16.29 -26.96 18.20
CA SER A 607 16.45 -27.98 19.25
C SER A 607 16.21 -27.36 20.63
N PRO A 608 15.95 -28.17 21.67
CA PRO A 608 15.80 -27.65 23.03
C PRO A 608 17.01 -26.84 23.53
N ALA A 609 18.23 -27.18 23.08
CA ALA A 609 19.43 -26.42 23.41
C ALA A 609 19.44 -25.06 22.70
N MET A 610 19.14 -25.05 21.40
CA MET A 610 19.06 -23.82 20.61
C MET A 610 17.94 -22.89 21.09
N ALA A 611 16.79 -23.46 21.47
CA ALA A 611 15.67 -22.70 22.04
C ALA A 611 16.06 -21.97 23.33
N ARG A 612 16.86 -22.60 24.20
CA ARG A 612 17.42 -21.94 25.39
C ARG A 612 18.39 -20.82 25.02
N ALA A 613 19.32 -21.08 24.10
CA ALA A 613 20.27 -20.07 23.64
C ALA A 613 19.57 -18.84 23.03
N LEU A 614 18.53 -19.04 22.21
CA LEU A 614 17.71 -17.96 21.66
C LEU A 614 16.96 -17.16 22.73
N LYS A 615 16.39 -17.84 23.74
CA LYS A 615 15.75 -17.17 24.88
C LYS A 615 16.77 -16.34 25.68
N ASP A 616 17.94 -16.90 25.95
CA ASP A 616 18.99 -16.25 26.73
C ASP A 616 19.57 -15.03 25.99
N LEU A 617 19.77 -15.14 24.67
CA LEU A 617 20.14 -13.99 23.83
C LEU A 617 19.06 -12.90 23.87
N ALA A 618 17.78 -13.28 23.72
CA ALA A 618 16.66 -12.33 23.74
C ALA A 618 16.61 -11.51 25.03
N GLY A 619 17.01 -12.09 26.17
CA GLY A 619 17.02 -11.39 27.45
C GLY A 619 18.15 -10.38 27.63
N ARG A 620 19.21 -10.42 26.82
CA ARG A 620 20.42 -9.58 27.01
C ARG A 620 20.92 -8.87 25.76
N GLU A 621 20.30 -9.07 24.61
CA GLU A 621 20.74 -8.50 23.33
C GLU A 621 20.66 -6.96 23.34
N PRO A 622 21.80 -6.25 23.24
CA PRO A 622 21.81 -4.79 23.30
C PRO A 622 21.38 -4.11 21.99
N HIS A 623 21.47 -4.80 20.84
CA HIS A 623 21.26 -4.19 19.54
C HIS A 623 19.81 -4.31 19.05
N VAL A 624 19.14 -3.17 18.87
CA VAL A 624 17.71 -3.10 18.51
C VAL A 624 17.36 -3.83 17.21
N GLU A 625 18.21 -3.77 16.17
CA GLU A 625 17.94 -4.51 14.91
C GLU A 625 18.03 -6.04 15.12
N VAL A 626 18.84 -6.52 16.07
CA VAL A 626 18.90 -7.95 16.40
C VAL A 626 17.62 -8.34 17.14
N ARG A 627 17.18 -7.56 18.13
CA ARG A 627 15.89 -7.76 18.82
C ARG A 627 14.70 -7.75 17.86
N SER A 628 14.71 -6.84 16.89
CA SER A 628 13.71 -6.80 15.81
C SER A 628 13.69 -8.09 14.97
N GLN A 629 14.85 -8.60 14.56
CA GLN A 629 14.93 -9.88 13.86
C GLN A 629 14.55 -11.07 14.75
N MET A 630 14.86 -11.05 16.04
CA MET A 630 14.41 -12.07 16.99
C MET A 630 12.88 -12.09 17.10
N ALA A 631 12.23 -10.93 17.15
CA ALA A 631 10.77 -10.84 17.15
C ALA A 631 10.16 -11.36 15.83
N ALA A 632 10.77 -11.04 14.68
CA ALA A 632 10.37 -11.58 13.38
C ALA A 632 10.52 -13.11 13.31
N THR A 633 11.65 -13.64 13.79
CA THR A 633 11.93 -15.08 13.88
C THR A 633 10.97 -15.78 14.85
N ALA A 634 10.59 -15.15 15.97
CA ALA A 634 9.62 -15.69 16.93
C ALA A 634 8.29 -16.06 16.27
N LYS A 635 7.79 -15.21 15.37
CA LYS A 635 6.55 -15.46 14.61
C LYS A 635 6.63 -16.76 13.81
N ARG A 636 7.82 -17.14 13.33
CA ARG A 636 8.07 -18.32 12.49
C ARG A 636 8.28 -19.61 13.27
N LEU A 637 8.68 -19.52 14.54
CA LEU A 637 9.00 -20.69 15.36
C LEU A 637 7.78 -21.26 16.10
N PRO A 638 7.80 -22.56 16.49
CA PRO A 638 6.76 -23.14 17.33
C PRO A 638 6.59 -22.41 18.67
N ALA A 639 5.39 -22.45 19.25
CA ALA A 639 5.05 -21.70 20.46
C ALA A 639 5.99 -21.98 21.65
N GLY A 640 6.46 -23.22 21.81
CA GLY A 640 7.41 -23.61 22.86
C GLY A 640 8.77 -22.91 22.80
N VAL A 641 9.14 -22.34 21.65
CA VAL A 641 10.35 -21.50 21.49
C VAL A 641 9.98 -20.02 21.42
N ALA A 642 8.93 -19.71 20.65
CA ALA A 642 8.51 -18.34 20.37
C ALA A 642 8.05 -17.59 21.64
N VAL A 643 7.19 -18.20 22.46
CA VAL A 643 6.60 -17.50 23.63
C VAL A 643 7.67 -17.17 24.70
N PRO A 644 8.58 -18.08 25.09
CA PRO A 644 9.67 -17.73 26.00
C PRO A 644 10.60 -16.63 25.45
N MET A 645 10.90 -16.67 24.16
CA MET A 645 11.74 -15.67 23.50
C MET A 645 11.05 -14.29 23.48
N VAL A 646 9.76 -14.22 23.15
CA VAL A 646 8.98 -12.97 23.23
C VAL A 646 8.87 -12.47 24.66
N GLY A 647 8.67 -13.35 25.64
CA GLY A 647 8.65 -12.99 27.06
C GLY A 647 9.94 -12.31 27.51
N ALA A 648 11.10 -12.78 27.03
CA ALA A 648 12.40 -12.15 27.28
C ALA A 648 12.55 -10.80 26.54
N LEU A 649 12.10 -10.71 25.28
CA LEU A 649 12.14 -9.45 24.52
C LEU A 649 11.24 -8.36 25.11
N LEU A 650 10.10 -8.73 25.70
CA LEU A 650 9.17 -7.78 26.33
C LEU A 650 9.76 -7.06 27.56
N ALA A 651 10.89 -7.53 28.10
CA ALA A 651 11.58 -6.91 29.22
C ALA A 651 12.54 -5.76 28.82
N HIS A 652 12.70 -5.48 27.52
CA HIS A 652 13.48 -4.34 27.02
C HIS A 652 12.62 -3.07 26.97
N ASP A 653 12.53 -2.38 28.09
CA ASP A 653 11.70 -1.18 28.24
C ASP A 653 12.04 -0.08 27.23
N GLU A 654 13.30 -0.01 26.77
CA GLU A 654 13.75 0.95 25.76
C GLU A 654 13.05 0.79 24.40
N ASP A 655 12.47 -0.39 24.11
CA ASP A 655 11.79 -0.65 22.85
C ASP A 655 10.32 -0.18 22.85
N SER A 656 9.82 0.36 23.98
CA SER A 656 8.42 0.80 24.10
C SER A 656 8.01 1.87 23.08
N ASP A 657 8.94 2.75 22.71
CA ASP A 657 8.72 3.82 21.72
C ASP A 657 9.34 3.50 20.35
N ASP A 658 9.90 2.30 20.18
CA ASP A 658 10.44 1.86 18.90
C ASP A 658 9.31 1.75 17.85
N PRO A 659 9.50 2.24 16.62
CA PRO A 659 8.44 2.19 15.61
C PRO A 659 8.02 0.78 15.19
N TYR A 660 8.90 -0.23 15.32
CA TYR A 660 8.74 -1.56 14.73
C TYR A 660 8.61 -2.66 15.80
N VAL A 661 9.50 -2.70 16.79
CA VAL A 661 9.62 -3.81 17.77
C VAL A 661 8.29 -4.12 18.48
N PRO A 662 7.52 -3.15 19.02
CA PRO A 662 6.25 -3.45 19.69
C PRO A 662 5.23 -4.17 18.79
N LEU A 663 5.15 -3.80 17.52
CA LEU A 663 4.26 -4.45 16.55
C LEU A 663 4.75 -5.85 16.16
N GLN A 664 6.07 -6.05 16.04
CA GLN A 664 6.63 -7.38 15.77
C GLN A 664 6.39 -8.34 16.93
N LEU A 665 6.59 -7.88 18.18
CA LEU A 665 6.29 -8.66 19.38
C LEU A 665 4.80 -9.00 19.46
N TRP A 666 3.93 -8.04 19.10
CA TRP A 666 2.50 -8.30 18.97
C TRP A 666 2.22 -9.39 17.93
N TRP A 667 2.74 -9.28 16.71
CA TRP A 667 2.48 -10.27 15.64
C TRP A 667 3.08 -11.64 15.94
N ALA A 668 4.20 -11.70 16.67
CA ALA A 668 4.77 -12.95 17.15
C ALA A 668 3.79 -13.65 18.11
N LEU A 669 3.24 -12.96 19.10
CA LEU A 669 2.24 -13.52 20.03
C LEU A 669 0.91 -13.84 19.35
N GLU A 670 0.42 -12.93 18.50
CA GLU A 670 -0.85 -13.07 17.77
C GLU A 670 -0.84 -14.36 16.94
N SER A 671 0.28 -14.65 16.25
CA SER A 671 0.42 -15.84 15.42
C SER A 671 0.27 -17.17 16.19
N LYS A 672 0.42 -17.14 17.54
CA LYS A 672 0.25 -18.30 18.43
C LYS A 672 -1.11 -18.35 19.11
N CYS A 673 -1.92 -17.29 19.02
CA CYS A 673 -3.21 -17.23 19.69
C CYS A 673 -4.24 -18.23 19.12
N ALA A 674 -4.16 -18.54 17.82
CA ALA A 674 -5.08 -19.49 17.18
C ALA A 674 -4.77 -20.96 17.51
N THR A 675 -3.50 -21.33 17.58
CA THR A 675 -3.06 -22.73 17.69
C THR A 675 -2.56 -23.10 19.10
N ASP A 676 -2.02 -22.14 19.85
CA ASP A 676 -1.29 -22.37 21.10
C ASP A 676 -1.69 -21.35 22.19
N SER A 677 -2.98 -21.01 22.26
CA SER A 677 -3.51 -20.00 23.19
C SER A 677 -3.14 -20.30 24.65
N ALA A 678 -3.05 -21.56 25.06
CA ALA A 678 -2.62 -21.95 26.40
C ALA A 678 -1.19 -21.48 26.72
N ALA A 679 -0.26 -21.58 25.78
CA ALA A 679 1.12 -21.10 25.97
C ALA A 679 1.17 -19.58 26.06
N VAL A 680 0.38 -18.88 25.21
CA VAL A 680 0.27 -17.41 25.27
C VAL A 680 -0.31 -16.95 26.60
N LEU A 681 -1.38 -17.59 27.09
CA LEU A 681 -2.01 -17.25 28.37
C LEU A 681 -1.10 -17.58 29.57
N ALA A 682 -0.30 -18.66 29.47
CA ALA A 682 0.65 -19.04 30.51
C ALA A 682 1.75 -17.99 30.72
N LEU A 683 2.10 -17.19 29.70
CA LEU A 683 3.01 -16.05 29.85
C LEU A 683 2.47 -15.04 30.89
N PHE A 684 1.15 -14.89 30.98
CA PHE A 684 0.48 -13.95 31.88
C PHE A 684 0.05 -14.58 33.22
N ASP A 685 0.34 -15.86 33.44
CA ASP A 685 0.07 -16.54 34.70
C ASP A 685 1.15 -16.15 35.70
N ALA A 686 0.80 -15.32 36.68
CA ALA A 686 1.78 -14.69 37.56
C ALA A 686 2.39 -15.72 38.53
N SER A 687 3.68 -16.03 38.35
CA SER A 687 4.53 -16.52 39.45
C SER A 687 5.20 -15.34 40.16
N ALA A 688 5.69 -15.54 41.39
CA ALA A 688 6.35 -14.48 42.17
C ALA A 688 7.69 -14.00 41.56
N GLU A 689 8.24 -14.69 40.55
CA GLU A 689 9.57 -14.42 39.98
C GLU A 689 9.57 -13.53 38.72
N PHE A 690 8.49 -13.49 37.93
CA PHE A 690 8.37 -12.59 36.76
C PHE A 690 6.90 -12.38 36.38
N SER A 691 6.44 -11.13 36.29
CA SER A 691 5.08 -10.78 35.90
C SER A 691 5.09 -9.79 34.73
N PRO A 692 4.72 -10.20 33.50
CA PRO A 692 4.79 -9.32 32.33
C PRO A 692 3.79 -8.16 32.40
N TRP A 693 2.73 -8.27 33.23
CA TRP A 693 1.72 -7.24 33.42
C TRP A 693 2.26 -5.86 33.83
N ARG A 694 3.45 -5.81 34.43
CA ARG A 694 4.08 -4.56 34.88
C ARG A 694 5.01 -3.95 33.84
N LEU A 695 5.34 -4.67 32.78
CA LEU A 695 6.26 -4.20 31.75
C LEU A 695 5.61 -3.07 30.91
N PRO A 696 6.30 -1.95 30.69
CA PRO A 696 5.87 -0.85 29.82
C PRO A 696 5.34 -1.31 28.45
N LEU A 697 6.11 -2.13 27.73
CA LEU A 697 5.73 -2.69 26.43
C LEU A 697 4.40 -3.45 26.50
N VAL A 698 4.21 -4.26 27.53
CA VAL A 698 3.01 -5.08 27.70
C VAL A 698 1.79 -4.19 27.92
N ARG A 699 1.89 -3.23 28.84
CA ARG A 699 0.81 -2.28 29.17
C ARG A 699 0.44 -1.40 27.97
N ALA A 700 1.43 -0.86 27.28
CA ALA A 700 1.23 0.07 26.17
C ALA A 700 0.73 -0.64 24.90
N HIS A 701 1.25 -1.84 24.60
CA HIS A 701 1.13 -2.43 23.26
C HIS A 701 0.51 -3.82 23.21
N ILE A 702 0.59 -4.64 24.26
CA ILE A 702 0.18 -6.05 24.18
C ILE A 702 -1.19 -6.31 24.81
N THR A 703 -1.45 -5.78 26.01
CA THR A 703 -2.63 -6.15 26.82
C THR A 703 -3.95 -5.94 26.07
N SER A 704 -4.18 -4.74 25.53
CA SER A 704 -5.41 -4.42 24.82
C SER A 704 -5.54 -5.18 23.50
N ARG A 705 -4.43 -5.34 22.74
CA ARG A 705 -4.42 -6.10 21.48
C ARG A 705 -4.73 -7.58 21.70
N LEU A 706 -4.18 -8.19 22.76
CA LEU A 706 -4.41 -9.60 23.09
C LEU A 706 -5.88 -9.86 23.43
N MET A 707 -6.49 -9.01 24.26
CA MET A 707 -7.93 -9.09 24.52
C MET A 707 -8.74 -8.90 23.24
N ARG A 708 -8.42 -7.86 22.46
CA ARG A 708 -9.09 -7.56 21.19
C ARG A 708 -9.04 -8.76 20.24
N ARG A 709 -7.91 -9.47 20.18
CA ARG A 709 -7.70 -10.62 19.31
C ARG A 709 -8.59 -11.80 19.66
N PHE A 710 -8.66 -12.18 20.93
CA PHE A 710 -9.53 -13.28 21.35
C PHE A 710 -11.02 -12.88 21.21
N ALA A 711 -11.39 -11.67 21.60
CA ALA A 711 -12.75 -11.17 21.46
C ALA A 711 -13.21 -11.11 19.98
N ALA A 712 -12.37 -10.57 19.09
CA ALA A 712 -12.69 -10.40 17.67
C ALA A 712 -12.74 -11.73 16.91
N ALA A 713 -11.92 -12.72 17.30
CA ALA A 713 -11.97 -14.05 16.72
C ALA A 713 -13.27 -14.80 17.07
N GLY A 714 -13.91 -14.47 18.21
CA GLY A 714 -15.17 -15.07 18.63
C GLY A 714 -15.07 -16.56 18.94
N GLY A 715 -16.22 -17.20 19.20
CA GLY A 715 -16.29 -18.61 19.58
C GLY A 715 -15.91 -18.89 21.04
N THR A 716 -16.44 -19.98 21.59
CA THR A 716 -16.39 -20.27 23.03
C THR A 716 -14.97 -20.30 23.59
N GLN A 717 -14.01 -20.94 22.90
CA GLN A 717 -12.63 -21.04 23.40
C GLN A 717 -11.94 -19.68 23.51
N ASN A 718 -12.09 -18.81 22.51
CA ASN A 718 -11.48 -17.48 22.56
C ASN A 718 -12.17 -16.59 23.61
N LEU A 719 -13.49 -16.69 23.76
CA LEU A 719 -14.22 -15.95 24.81
C LEU A 719 -13.84 -16.43 26.22
N LEU A 720 -13.55 -17.72 26.41
CA LEU A 720 -12.99 -18.24 27.66
C LEU A 720 -11.55 -17.76 27.91
N ALA A 721 -10.75 -17.57 26.84
CA ALA A 721 -9.43 -16.94 26.96
C ALA A 721 -9.54 -15.48 27.42
N CYS A 722 -10.53 -14.72 26.93
CA CYS A 722 -10.85 -13.39 27.44
C CYS A 722 -11.17 -13.42 28.95
N ALA A 723 -12.00 -14.37 29.38
CA ALA A 723 -12.35 -14.53 30.79
C ALA A 723 -11.11 -14.84 31.65
N ARG A 724 -10.21 -15.71 31.16
CA ARG A 724 -8.96 -16.05 31.84
C ARG A 724 -8.03 -14.83 31.96
N LEU A 725 -7.86 -14.03 30.90
CA LEU A 725 -7.04 -12.81 30.95
C LEU A 725 -7.54 -11.82 32.00
N LEU A 726 -8.86 -11.60 32.10
CA LEU A 726 -9.45 -10.72 33.12
C LEU A 726 -9.18 -11.20 34.55
N ARG A 727 -9.18 -12.52 34.77
CA ARG A 727 -8.87 -13.12 36.08
C ARG A 727 -7.39 -13.08 36.41
N LEU A 728 -6.52 -13.23 35.41
CA LEU A 728 -5.06 -13.15 35.58
C LEU A 728 -4.56 -11.72 35.81
N ALA A 729 -5.32 -10.70 35.39
CA ALA A 729 -4.94 -9.31 35.52
C ALA A 729 -4.76 -8.90 37.00
N PRO A 730 -3.55 -8.48 37.42
CA PRO A 730 -3.20 -8.32 38.83
C PRO A 730 -3.80 -7.07 39.49
N ASP A 731 -4.18 -6.07 38.69
CA ASP A 731 -4.63 -4.77 39.17
C ASP A 731 -5.74 -4.18 38.28
N ALA A 732 -6.38 -3.11 38.77
CA ALA A 732 -7.47 -2.45 38.07
C ALA A 732 -7.04 -1.80 36.75
N GLY A 733 -5.79 -1.31 36.66
CA GLY A 733 -5.26 -0.72 35.44
C GLY A 733 -5.13 -1.75 34.32
N SER A 734 -4.61 -2.93 34.64
CA SER A 734 -4.50 -4.07 33.72
C SER A 734 -5.88 -4.52 33.23
N ARG A 735 -6.86 -4.60 34.15
CA ARG A 735 -8.26 -4.91 33.79
C ARG A 735 -8.88 -3.84 32.88
N SER A 736 -8.61 -2.56 33.13
CA SER A 736 -9.07 -1.46 32.29
C SER A 736 -8.53 -1.55 30.85
N GLU A 737 -7.23 -1.84 30.68
CA GLU A 737 -6.66 -2.00 29.33
C GLU A 737 -7.20 -3.24 28.58
N LEU A 738 -7.48 -4.33 29.31
CA LEU A 738 -8.18 -5.47 28.72
C LEU A 738 -9.59 -5.06 28.26
N LEU A 739 -10.38 -4.39 29.11
CA LEU A 739 -11.74 -3.95 28.77
C LEU A 739 -11.75 -3.04 27.54
N LYS A 740 -10.78 -2.13 27.41
CA LYS A 740 -10.59 -1.31 26.20
C LYS A 740 -10.37 -2.16 24.96
N GLY A 741 -9.53 -3.20 25.03
CA GLY A 741 -9.33 -4.15 23.93
C GLY A 741 -10.61 -4.93 23.58
N PHE A 742 -11.38 -5.34 24.58
CA PHE A 742 -12.66 -6.02 24.39
C PHE A 742 -13.67 -5.11 23.66
N GLU A 743 -13.78 -3.84 24.07
CA GLU A 743 -14.65 -2.86 23.41
C GLU A 743 -14.23 -2.59 21.96
N GLN A 744 -12.92 -2.48 21.68
CA GLN A 744 -12.39 -2.30 20.33
C GLN A 744 -12.69 -3.49 19.41
N ALA A 745 -12.90 -4.70 19.94
CA ALA A 745 -13.25 -5.87 19.13
C ALA A 745 -14.68 -5.80 18.59
N PHE A 746 -15.56 -5.08 19.28
CA PHE A 746 -16.99 -4.99 18.97
C PHE A 746 -17.44 -3.58 18.59
N GLU A 747 -16.52 -2.65 18.34
CA GLU A 747 -16.86 -1.34 17.80
C GLU A 747 -17.55 -1.52 16.44
N GLY A 748 -18.79 -1.02 16.31
CA GLY A 748 -19.63 -1.21 15.12
C GLY A 748 -20.19 -2.64 14.93
N ARG A 749 -20.11 -3.53 15.93
CA ARG A 749 -20.58 -4.93 15.87
C ARG A 749 -21.42 -5.29 17.10
N SER A 750 -22.42 -6.14 16.92
CA SER A 750 -23.18 -6.71 18.05
C SER A 750 -22.31 -7.67 18.86
N LEU A 751 -22.54 -7.73 20.18
CA LEU A 751 -21.90 -8.75 21.02
C LEU A 751 -22.46 -10.15 20.71
N PRO A 752 -21.61 -11.17 20.61
CA PRO A 752 -22.06 -12.55 20.56
C PRO A 752 -22.62 -12.98 21.93
N VAL A 753 -23.34 -14.10 21.97
CA VAL A 753 -23.69 -14.74 23.24
C VAL A 753 -22.39 -15.09 23.97
N MET A 754 -22.22 -14.54 25.18
CA MET A 754 -21.01 -14.72 25.98
C MET A 754 -21.18 -15.89 26.95
N PRO A 755 -20.13 -16.70 27.18
CA PRO A 755 -20.13 -17.68 28.26
C PRO A 755 -20.27 -17.00 29.62
N ASP A 756 -20.97 -17.62 30.56
CA ASP A 756 -21.16 -17.11 31.93
C ASP A 756 -19.83 -16.74 32.60
N ALA A 757 -18.81 -17.58 32.41
CA ALA A 757 -17.45 -17.33 32.90
C ALA A 757 -16.87 -15.99 32.45
N LEU A 758 -17.17 -15.54 31.23
CA LEU A 758 -16.74 -14.24 30.72
C LEU A 758 -17.60 -13.12 31.30
N VAL A 759 -18.91 -13.32 31.43
CA VAL A 759 -19.82 -12.36 32.08
C VAL A 759 -19.35 -12.09 33.51
N ASP A 760 -19.10 -13.14 34.30
CA ASP A 760 -18.60 -13.02 35.67
C ASP A 760 -17.27 -12.27 35.73
N ALA A 761 -16.34 -12.58 34.82
CA ALA A 761 -15.04 -11.93 34.76
C ALA A 761 -15.14 -10.44 34.38
N LEU A 762 -16.06 -10.07 33.49
CA LEU A 762 -16.34 -8.69 33.14
C LEU A 762 -16.94 -7.93 34.33
N VAL A 763 -17.86 -8.54 35.08
CA VAL A 763 -18.45 -7.97 36.31
C VAL A 763 -17.36 -7.70 37.35
N LEU A 764 -16.50 -8.69 37.62
CA LEU A 764 -15.37 -8.55 38.56
C LEU A 764 -14.35 -7.49 38.11
N ALA A 765 -14.23 -7.26 36.81
CA ALA A 765 -13.37 -6.22 36.25
C ALA A 765 -13.97 -4.81 36.29
N GLY A 766 -15.17 -4.64 36.87
CA GLY A 766 -15.87 -3.36 36.97
C GLY A 766 -17.05 -3.21 36.00
N GLY A 767 -17.54 -4.30 35.40
CA GLY A 767 -18.73 -4.34 34.54
C GLY A 767 -18.53 -3.82 33.11
N GLY A 768 -17.36 -3.26 32.78
CA GLY A 768 -17.08 -2.59 31.50
C GLY A 768 -17.73 -1.21 31.39
N SER A 769 -17.55 -0.51 30.25
CA SER A 769 -18.21 0.78 30.05
C SER A 769 -19.74 0.64 30.03
N LEU A 770 -20.44 1.75 30.29
CA LEU A 770 -21.89 1.83 30.14
C LEU A 770 -22.35 1.35 28.75
N SER A 771 -21.62 1.69 27.69
CA SER A 771 -21.85 1.17 26.33
C SER A 771 -21.76 -0.35 26.24
N LEU A 772 -20.79 -0.98 26.91
CA LEU A 772 -20.68 -2.43 26.91
C LEU A 772 -21.87 -3.08 27.59
N ARG A 773 -22.28 -2.58 28.76
CA ARG A 773 -23.46 -3.08 29.50
C ARG A 773 -24.76 -2.86 28.72
N VAL A 774 -24.88 -1.77 27.97
CA VAL A 774 -25.99 -1.56 27.02
C VAL A 774 -26.01 -2.62 25.93
N ARG A 775 -24.86 -2.94 25.33
CA ARG A 775 -24.77 -4.02 24.32
C ARG A 775 -25.12 -5.40 24.89
N GLN A 776 -24.91 -5.62 26.19
CA GLN A 776 -25.34 -6.81 26.93
C GLN A 776 -26.83 -6.81 27.27
N ARG A 777 -27.54 -5.70 27.04
CA ARG A 777 -28.93 -5.48 27.44
C ARG A 777 -29.17 -5.54 28.95
N ASP A 778 -28.17 -5.14 29.75
CA ASP A 778 -28.35 -4.96 31.19
C ASP A 778 -29.46 -3.93 31.46
N PRO A 779 -30.55 -4.29 32.18
CA PRO A 779 -31.68 -3.39 32.44
C PRO A 779 -31.29 -2.09 33.15
N ALA A 780 -30.36 -2.15 34.11
CA ALA A 780 -29.91 -0.96 34.84
C ALA A 780 -29.07 -0.06 33.94
N ALA A 781 -28.19 -0.65 33.13
CA ALA A 781 -27.37 0.09 32.17
C ALA A 781 -28.20 0.71 31.04
N LEU A 782 -29.26 0.03 30.57
CA LEU A 782 -30.18 0.59 29.59
C LEU A 782 -30.86 1.85 30.14
N LEU A 783 -31.37 1.80 31.37
CA LEU A 783 -31.99 2.95 32.03
C LEU A 783 -30.99 4.09 32.27
N GLU A 784 -29.79 3.76 32.76
CA GLU A 784 -28.71 4.71 32.98
C GLU A 784 -28.27 5.38 31.67
N ALA A 785 -28.09 4.60 30.60
CA ALA A 785 -27.68 5.10 29.28
C ALA A 785 -28.75 5.99 28.64
N LEU A 786 -30.03 5.65 28.74
CA LEU A 786 -31.13 6.50 28.28
C LEU A 786 -31.12 7.85 29.01
N ARG A 787 -30.84 7.85 30.32
CA ARG A 787 -30.69 9.06 31.13
C ARG A 787 -29.48 9.89 30.68
N VAL A 788 -28.30 9.30 30.64
CA VAL A 788 -27.04 10.00 30.30
C VAL A 788 -27.06 10.54 28.87
N MET A 789 -27.56 9.76 27.90
CA MET A 789 -27.66 10.16 26.49
C MET A 789 -28.51 11.42 26.30
N SER A 790 -29.63 11.53 27.04
CA SER A 790 -30.58 12.64 26.93
C SER A 790 -30.28 13.81 27.86
N ASP A 791 -29.35 13.66 28.81
CA ASP A 791 -28.93 14.70 29.73
C ASP A 791 -27.99 15.71 29.04
N ALA A 792 -28.47 16.94 28.85
CA ALA A 792 -27.69 18.00 28.22
C ALA A 792 -26.43 18.42 29.02
N SER A 793 -26.36 18.07 30.32
CA SER A 793 -25.20 18.33 31.17
C SER A 793 -24.13 17.23 31.12
N ALA A 794 -24.46 16.06 30.57
CA ALA A 794 -23.51 14.96 30.43
C ALA A 794 -22.44 15.25 29.35
N PRO A 795 -21.24 14.65 29.45
CA PRO A 795 -20.18 14.86 28.47
C PRO A 795 -20.62 14.54 27.04
N THR A 796 -20.40 15.46 26.10
CA THR A 796 -20.82 15.31 24.70
C THR A 796 -20.35 14.00 24.06
N LEU A 797 -19.09 13.61 24.30
CA LEU A 797 -18.52 12.40 23.72
C LEU A 797 -19.23 11.13 24.20
N GLU A 798 -19.68 11.11 25.45
CA GLU A 798 -20.38 9.99 26.05
C GLU A 798 -21.80 9.87 25.49
N ARG A 799 -22.52 11.00 25.37
CA ARG A 799 -23.84 11.06 24.74
C ARG A 799 -23.81 10.57 23.29
N VAL A 800 -22.81 11.01 22.51
CA VAL A 800 -22.58 10.56 21.13
C VAL A 800 -22.31 9.05 21.07
N ARG A 801 -21.45 8.53 21.96
CA ARG A 801 -21.14 7.10 22.03
C ARG A 801 -22.37 6.27 22.36
N LEU A 802 -23.20 6.70 23.30
CA LEU A 802 -24.42 6.00 23.71
C LEU A 802 -25.49 6.03 22.61
N ALA A 803 -25.69 7.17 21.94
CA ALA A 803 -26.58 7.25 20.78
C ALA A 803 -26.14 6.27 19.68
N ALA A 804 -24.85 6.23 19.34
CA ALA A 804 -24.31 5.24 18.41
C ALA A 804 -24.53 3.80 18.89
N THR A 805 -24.33 3.53 20.18
CA THR A 805 -24.57 2.20 20.78
C THR A 805 -26.03 1.77 20.62
N PHE A 806 -26.99 2.68 20.80
CA PHE A 806 -28.42 2.42 20.57
C PHE A 806 -28.78 2.30 19.09
N GLY A 807 -27.97 2.83 18.17
CA GLY A 807 -28.08 2.53 16.73
C GLY A 807 -27.58 1.11 16.39
N GLU A 808 -26.61 0.60 17.14
CA GLU A 808 -26.08 -0.77 16.98
C GLU A 808 -26.98 -1.83 17.62
N VAL A 809 -27.52 -1.53 18.81
CA VAL A 809 -28.42 -2.42 19.58
C VAL A 809 -29.74 -1.69 19.82
N PRO A 810 -30.70 -1.77 18.87
CA PRO A 810 -31.95 -1.05 18.98
C PRO A 810 -32.73 -1.43 20.24
N HIS A 811 -33.16 -0.41 21.00
CA HIS A 811 -33.96 -0.55 22.20
C HIS A 811 -35.13 0.44 22.13
N PRO A 812 -36.40 0.00 21.98
CA PRO A 812 -37.50 0.90 21.62
C PRO A 812 -37.63 2.20 22.45
N PRO A 813 -37.45 2.20 23.78
CA PRO A 813 -37.45 3.42 24.59
C PRO A 813 -36.40 4.48 24.19
N ALA A 814 -35.34 4.10 23.49
CA ALA A 814 -34.32 5.02 22.98
C ALA A 814 -34.86 5.93 21.89
N ALA A 815 -35.89 5.54 21.13
CA ALA A 815 -36.44 6.36 20.06
C ALA A 815 -36.93 7.74 20.57
N GLU A 816 -37.62 7.77 21.71
CA GLU A 816 -38.06 9.01 22.36
C GLU A 816 -36.87 9.89 22.76
N LYS A 817 -35.81 9.27 23.29
CA LYS A 817 -34.61 10.01 23.73
C LYS A 817 -33.81 10.54 22.55
N LEU A 818 -33.64 9.74 21.49
CA LEU A 818 -33.05 10.18 20.22
C LEU A 818 -33.83 11.37 19.65
N ALA A 819 -35.17 11.32 19.66
CA ALA A 819 -36.01 12.44 19.22
C ALA A 819 -35.74 13.73 20.00
N SER A 820 -35.57 13.64 21.33
CA SER A 820 -35.25 14.80 22.17
C SER A 820 -33.87 15.40 21.84
N MET A 821 -32.89 14.56 21.52
CA MET A 821 -31.53 14.99 21.16
C MET A 821 -31.45 15.74 19.84
N LEU A 822 -32.43 15.57 18.94
CA LEU A 822 -32.50 16.35 17.70
C LEU A 822 -32.67 17.85 17.95
N ALA A 823 -33.06 18.25 19.17
CA ALA A 823 -33.15 19.64 19.58
C ALA A 823 -31.92 20.19 20.32
N ASP A 824 -30.85 19.40 20.42
CA ASP A 824 -29.62 19.83 21.08
C ASP A 824 -28.92 20.96 20.32
N ARG A 825 -28.17 21.80 21.05
CA ARG A 825 -27.37 22.89 20.45
C ARG A 825 -26.05 22.39 19.87
N ASN A 826 -25.59 21.19 20.25
CA ASN A 826 -24.33 20.63 19.80
C ASN A 826 -24.54 19.78 18.53
N PRO A 827 -23.92 20.14 17.39
CA PRO A 827 -24.13 19.44 16.12
C PRO A 827 -23.70 17.97 16.18
N LYS A 828 -22.64 17.63 16.93
CA LYS A 828 -22.19 16.23 17.05
C LYS A 828 -23.24 15.33 17.69
N VAL A 829 -24.02 15.86 18.63
CA VAL A 829 -25.10 15.13 19.31
C VAL A 829 -26.26 14.91 18.35
N VAL A 830 -26.65 15.95 17.61
CA VAL A 830 -27.72 15.87 16.60
C VAL A 830 -27.36 14.87 15.50
N GLN A 831 -26.13 14.92 14.98
CA GLN A 831 -25.63 13.99 13.97
C GLN A 831 -25.65 12.54 14.44
N ALA A 832 -25.19 12.28 15.67
CA ALA A 832 -25.22 10.94 16.25
C ALA A 832 -26.65 10.42 16.45
N ALA A 833 -27.57 11.28 16.90
CA ALA A 833 -28.97 10.93 17.09
C ALA A 833 -29.68 10.64 15.75
N LEU A 834 -29.43 11.46 14.72
CA LEU A 834 -29.92 11.23 13.36
C LEU A 834 -29.41 9.90 12.80
N ALA A 835 -28.10 9.65 12.89
CA ALA A 835 -27.51 8.40 12.40
C ALA A 835 -28.08 7.16 13.11
N ALA A 836 -28.23 7.21 14.44
CA ALA A 836 -28.80 6.12 15.23
C ALA A 836 -30.28 5.88 14.91
N SER A 837 -31.03 6.93 14.53
CA SER A 837 -32.45 6.85 14.16
C SER A 837 -32.69 5.92 12.97
N ALA A 838 -31.68 5.71 12.10
CA ALA A 838 -31.77 4.76 11.01
C ALA A 838 -32.10 3.33 11.46
N ALA A 839 -31.84 2.96 12.72
CA ALA A 839 -32.12 1.63 13.24
C ALA A 839 -33.56 1.46 13.80
N TYR A 840 -34.37 2.52 13.84
CA TYR A 840 -35.69 2.55 14.50
C TYR A 840 -36.81 2.81 13.49
N ASP A 841 -37.81 1.93 13.45
CA ASP A 841 -39.05 2.17 12.72
C ASP A 841 -40.11 2.80 13.64
N ASP A 842 -39.86 4.05 14.05
CA ASP A 842 -40.72 4.79 14.99
C ASP A 842 -41.33 6.05 14.32
N PRO A 843 -42.67 6.13 14.19
CA PRO A 843 -43.34 7.29 13.59
C PRO A 843 -43.16 8.59 14.36
N ALA A 844 -43.00 8.56 15.69
CA ALA A 844 -42.80 9.76 16.50
C ALA A 844 -41.40 10.34 16.29
N LEU A 845 -40.38 9.49 16.22
CA LEU A 845 -39.02 9.86 15.87
C LEU A 845 -38.96 10.45 14.45
N THR A 846 -39.64 9.83 13.48
CA THR A 846 -39.76 10.36 12.11
C THR A 846 -40.38 11.77 12.10
N ARG A 847 -41.48 11.98 12.85
CA ARG A 847 -42.08 13.32 12.99
C ARG A 847 -41.13 14.32 13.65
N ALA A 848 -40.34 13.90 14.63
CA ALA A 848 -39.35 14.77 15.28
C ALA A 848 -38.22 15.19 14.32
N ILE A 849 -37.75 14.27 13.46
CA ILE A 849 -36.78 14.58 12.39
C ILE A 849 -37.39 15.60 11.42
N LEU A 850 -38.62 15.37 10.94
CA LEU A 850 -39.30 16.27 9.99
C LEU A 850 -39.58 17.65 10.59
N ALA A 851 -40.03 17.72 11.84
CA ALA A 851 -40.25 18.99 12.54
C ALA A 851 -38.93 19.76 12.79
N GLY A 852 -37.83 19.03 13.01
CA GLY A 852 -36.50 19.59 13.17
C GLY A 852 -35.79 19.95 11.86
N PHE A 853 -36.27 19.46 10.72
CA PHE A 853 -35.59 19.61 9.44
C PHE A 853 -35.28 21.08 9.06
N PRO A 854 -36.20 22.05 9.23
CA PRO A 854 -35.95 23.45 8.84
C PRO A 854 -34.84 24.16 9.64
N ARG A 855 -34.52 23.66 10.84
CA ARG A 855 -33.51 24.26 11.74
C ARG A 855 -32.14 23.56 11.67
N PHE A 856 -32.06 22.42 11.00
CA PHE A 856 -30.81 21.68 10.84
C PHE A 856 -29.86 22.43 9.90
N ALA A 857 -28.56 22.40 10.21
CA ALA A 857 -27.54 22.87 9.27
C ALA A 857 -27.29 21.81 8.19
N ALA A 858 -26.49 22.16 7.18
CA ALA A 858 -26.35 21.35 5.96
C ALA A 858 -25.92 19.90 6.24
N ALA A 859 -24.96 19.68 7.16
CA ALA A 859 -24.47 18.34 7.49
C ALA A 859 -25.56 17.46 8.13
N GLU A 860 -26.36 18.02 9.04
CA GLU A 860 -27.46 17.32 9.69
C GLU A 860 -28.62 17.06 8.71
N GLN A 861 -28.91 18.01 7.81
CA GLN A 861 -29.89 17.81 6.75
C GLN A 861 -29.50 16.64 5.85
N THR A 862 -28.23 16.49 5.47
CA THR A 862 -27.76 15.34 4.67
C THR A 862 -28.02 14.00 5.38
N ILE A 863 -27.72 13.90 6.67
CA ILE A 863 -27.99 12.67 7.44
C ILE A 863 -29.51 12.43 7.55
N ALA A 864 -30.29 13.47 7.87
CA ALA A 864 -31.74 13.38 7.98
C ALA A 864 -32.40 12.96 6.67
N GLN A 865 -31.95 13.50 5.53
CA GLN A 865 -32.39 13.09 4.20
C GLN A 865 -32.15 11.59 4.00
N SER A 866 -30.94 11.11 4.24
CA SER A 866 -30.61 9.68 4.11
C SER A 866 -31.50 8.78 4.97
N VAL A 867 -31.79 9.17 6.21
CA VAL A 867 -32.68 8.44 7.12
C VAL A 867 -34.13 8.46 6.61
N LEU A 868 -34.65 9.63 6.24
CA LEU A 868 -36.04 9.79 5.80
C LEU A 868 -36.31 9.07 4.47
N THR A 869 -35.32 9.00 3.59
CA THR A 869 -35.41 8.28 2.31
C THR A 869 -34.97 6.82 2.40
N SER A 870 -34.78 6.26 3.61
CA SER A 870 -34.33 4.87 3.76
C SER A 870 -35.47 3.85 3.82
N ARG A 871 -36.69 4.26 4.17
CA ARG A 871 -37.85 3.36 4.32
C ARG A 871 -39.10 3.95 3.72
N ARG A 872 -40.03 3.07 3.33
CA ARG A 872 -41.33 3.44 2.79
C ARG A 872 -42.11 4.40 3.71
N ALA A 873 -42.26 4.05 4.99
CA ALA A 873 -43.06 4.84 5.93
C ALA A 873 -42.49 6.25 6.18
N SER A 874 -41.17 6.37 6.29
CA SER A 874 -40.50 7.66 6.45
C SER A 874 -40.52 8.49 5.16
N ALA A 875 -40.41 7.83 4.00
CA ALA A 875 -40.52 8.47 2.69
C ALA A 875 -41.93 9.03 2.45
N GLU A 876 -42.98 8.29 2.81
CA GLU A 876 -44.37 8.76 2.75
C GLU A 876 -44.60 9.98 3.64
N ALA A 877 -44.09 9.94 4.88
CA ALA A 877 -44.18 11.06 5.82
C ALA A 877 -43.39 12.30 5.34
N LEU A 878 -42.22 12.08 4.72
CA LEU A 878 -41.44 13.15 4.11
C LEU A 878 -42.18 13.81 2.95
N LEU A 879 -42.74 13.03 2.01
CA LEU A 879 -43.50 13.59 0.89
C LEU A 879 -44.71 14.39 1.39
N GLN A 880 -45.40 13.90 2.42
CA GLN A 880 -46.49 14.64 3.05
C GLN A 880 -46.01 15.95 3.70
N ALA A 881 -44.85 15.94 4.36
CA ALA A 881 -44.26 17.14 4.94
C ALA A 881 -43.83 18.16 3.88
N ILE A 882 -43.39 17.71 2.71
CA ILE A 882 -43.09 18.58 1.57
C ILE A 882 -44.36 19.16 0.97
N GLU A 883 -45.38 18.33 0.72
CA GLU A 883 -46.70 18.77 0.22
C GLU A 883 -47.35 19.77 1.19
N GLY A 884 -47.14 19.60 2.50
CA GLY A 884 -47.60 20.51 3.56
C GLY A 884 -46.71 21.74 3.81
N GLY A 885 -45.61 21.92 3.07
CA GLY A 885 -44.70 23.07 3.20
C GLY A 885 -43.84 23.11 4.46
N ILE A 886 -43.78 22.01 5.24
CA ILE A 886 -42.91 21.89 6.42
C ILE A 886 -41.45 21.72 5.97
N VAL A 887 -41.24 20.98 4.88
CA VAL A 887 -39.93 20.72 4.29
C VAL A 887 -39.91 21.30 2.87
N ASP A 888 -38.91 22.11 2.56
CA ASP A 888 -38.76 22.66 1.20
C ASP A 888 -38.27 21.56 0.25
N ALA A 889 -39.02 21.28 -0.82
CA ALA A 889 -38.63 20.32 -1.86
C ALA A 889 -37.24 20.62 -2.44
N ARG A 890 -36.84 21.90 -2.51
CA ARG A 890 -35.55 22.35 -3.04
C ARG A 890 -34.36 21.94 -2.16
N SER A 891 -34.61 21.52 -0.92
CA SER A 891 -33.56 21.05 -0.01
C SER A 891 -33.08 19.63 -0.32
N PHE A 892 -33.80 18.89 -1.17
CA PHE A 892 -33.45 17.51 -1.54
C PHE A 892 -32.69 17.46 -2.87
N PRO A 893 -31.42 17.02 -2.86
CA PRO A 893 -30.64 16.90 -4.08
C PRO A 893 -31.12 15.72 -4.94
N ALA A 894 -30.75 15.70 -6.22
CA ALA A 894 -31.29 14.76 -7.20
C ALA A 894 -31.07 13.29 -6.80
N GLU A 895 -29.96 13.00 -6.14
CA GLU A 895 -29.58 11.66 -5.66
C GLU A 895 -30.58 11.14 -4.60
N MET A 896 -31.03 11.99 -3.68
CA MET A 896 -32.03 11.62 -2.67
C MET A 896 -33.42 11.46 -3.28
N GLN A 897 -33.72 12.20 -4.36
CA GLN A 897 -34.95 12.01 -5.13
C GLN A 897 -34.93 10.66 -5.87
N GLU A 898 -33.79 10.28 -6.47
CA GLU A 898 -33.64 8.94 -7.07
C GLU A 898 -33.75 7.85 -6.00
N LYS A 899 -33.15 8.04 -4.81
CA LYS A 899 -33.32 7.11 -3.70
C LYS A 899 -34.79 6.93 -3.30
N LEU A 900 -35.56 8.01 -3.23
CA LEU A 900 -37.02 7.94 -2.99
C LEU A 900 -37.77 7.13 -4.06
N ARG A 901 -37.35 7.20 -5.33
CA ARG A 901 -37.92 6.39 -6.42
C ARG A 901 -37.57 4.90 -6.29
N LEU A 902 -36.46 4.58 -5.63
CA LEU A 902 -35.93 3.22 -5.47
C LEU A 902 -36.46 2.51 -4.20
N VAL A 903 -36.91 3.26 -3.20
CA VAL A 903 -37.49 2.71 -1.94
C VAL A 903 -38.76 1.91 -2.20
N ASP A 904 -39.55 2.28 -3.22
CA ASP A 904 -40.75 1.56 -3.63
C ASP A 904 -41.02 1.81 -5.12
N ALA A 905 -40.66 0.84 -5.97
CA ALA A 905 -40.79 0.90 -7.44
C ALA A 905 -42.26 0.78 -7.92
N GLY A 906 -43.15 1.58 -7.33
CA GLY A 906 -44.59 1.51 -7.53
C GLY A 906 -45.34 2.75 -7.02
N ALA A 907 -46.06 2.64 -5.91
CA ALA A 907 -47.06 3.62 -5.47
C ALA A 907 -46.48 4.99 -5.06
N LEU A 908 -45.23 5.02 -4.60
CA LEU A 908 -44.54 6.26 -4.23
C LEU A 908 -44.04 7.07 -5.44
N THR A 909 -43.68 6.41 -6.55
CA THR A 909 -43.10 7.06 -7.74
C THR A 909 -43.96 8.19 -8.27
N ASN A 910 -45.28 7.99 -8.38
CA ASN A 910 -46.22 9.02 -8.87
C ASN A 910 -46.29 10.25 -7.95
N ARG A 911 -46.13 10.07 -6.63
CA ARG A 911 -46.08 11.19 -5.68
C ARG A 911 -44.74 11.90 -5.72
N VAL A 912 -43.65 11.16 -5.86
CA VAL A 912 -42.30 11.72 -6.05
C VAL A 912 -42.26 12.57 -7.32
N GLU A 913 -42.82 12.10 -8.43
CA GLU A 913 -42.89 12.86 -9.69
C GLU A 913 -43.77 14.11 -9.59
N ARG A 914 -44.85 14.06 -8.80
CA ARG A 914 -45.67 15.25 -8.54
C ARG A 914 -44.93 16.31 -7.71
N VAL A 915 -44.17 15.87 -6.72
CA VAL A 915 -43.46 16.76 -5.78
C VAL A 915 -42.17 17.33 -6.38
N PHE A 916 -41.42 16.52 -7.13
CA PHE A 916 -40.10 16.88 -7.65
C PHE A 916 -40.02 17.03 -9.18
N GLY A 917 -41.06 16.62 -9.92
CA GLY A 917 -41.11 16.62 -11.39
C GLY A 917 -40.85 15.25 -12.02
N GLU A 918 -41.37 15.05 -13.24
CA GLU A 918 -41.07 13.88 -14.09
C GLU A 918 -39.58 13.84 -14.48
N LYS A 919 -39.02 12.62 -14.57
CA LYS A 919 -37.65 12.42 -15.02
C LYS A 919 -37.55 12.66 -16.53
N HIS A 920 -37.21 13.88 -16.93
CA HIS A 920 -36.87 14.18 -18.32
C HIS A 920 -35.47 13.62 -18.63
N THR A 921 -35.39 12.48 -19.30
CA THR A 921 -34.13 11.99 -19.88
C THR A 921 -34.06 12.50 -21.32
N PRO A 922 -33.20 13.47 -21.65
CA PRO A 922 -33.13 14.00 -23.01
C PRO A 922 -32.63 12.92 -23.98
N SER A 923 -33.13 12.89 -25.22
CA SER A 923 -32.64 11.95 -26.24
C SER A 923 -31.15 12.21 -26.54
N SER A 924 -30.43 11.19 -27.01
CA SER A 924 -29.01 11.32 -27.39
C SER A 924 -28.78 12.47 -28.38
N GLU A 925 -29.70 12.64 -29.34
CA GLU A 925 -29.65 13.72 -30.34
C GLU A 925 -29.87 15.12 -29.71
N ALA A 926 -30.71 15.23 -28.67
CA ALA A 926 -30.89 16.48 -27.94
C ALA A 926 -29.66 16.84 -27.10
N LEU A 927 -29.01 15.85 -26.48
CA LEU A 927 -27.78 16.04 -25.71
C LEU A 927 -26.60 16.44 -26.60
N GLU A 928 -26.47 15.84 -27.78
CA GLU A 928 -25.44 16.20 -28.76
C GLU A 928 -25.61 17.62 -29.28
N ARG A 929 -26.86 18.03 -29.58
CA ARG A 929 -27.17 19.43 -29.94
C ARG A 929 -26.81 20.41 -28.82
N GLU A 930 -27.07 20.05 -27.57
CA GLU A 930 -26.77 20.90 -26.43
C GLU A 930 -25.26 21.00 -26.16
N ILE A 931 -24.50 19.90 -26.27
CA ILE A 931 -23.04 19.91 -26.21
C ILE A 931 -22.47 20.84 -27.29
N ALA A 932 -22.93 20.70 -28.54
CA ALA A 932 -22.48 21.55 -29.65
C ALA A 932 -22.78 23.04 -29.40
N ARG A 933 -23.96 23.35 -28.87
CA ARG A 933 -24.34 24.72 -28.49
C ARG A 933 -23.43 25.29 -27.39
N VAL A 934 -23.18 24.52 -26.32
CA VAL A 934 -22.33 24.96 -25.20
C VAL A 934 -20.87 25.16 -25.65
N VAL A 935 -20.33 24.28 -26.49
CA VAL A 935 -18.99 24.43 -27.08
C VAL A 935 -18.90 25.72 -27.91
N ALA A 936 -19.91 26.01 -28.75
CA ALA A 936 -19.94 27.23 -29.55
C ALA A 936 -19.96 28.50 -28.67
N VAL A 937 -20.70 28.49 -27.55
CA VAL A 937 -20.72 29.60 -26.60
C VAL A 937 -19.36 29.81 -25.92
N ILE A 938 -18.69 28.71 -25.52
CA ILE A 938 -17.36 28.78 -24.89
C ILE A 938 -16.31 29.28 -25.87
N GLN A 939 -16.41 28.93 -27.15
CA GLN A 939 -15.50 29.41 -28.20
C GLN A 939 -15.73 30.90 -28.56
N ALA A 940 -16.94 31.41 -28.36
CA ALA A 940 -17.32 32.78 -28.73
C ALA A 940 -16.86 33.87 -27.74
N GLY A 941 -16.31 33.52 -26.57
CA GLY A 941 -15.86 34.52 -25.60
C GLY A 941 -15.09 33.94 -24.41
N GLN A 942 -14.57 34.81 -23.55
CA GLN A 942 -13.85 34.41 -22.33
C GLN A 942 -14.79 34.41 -21.11
N GLY A 943 -14.71 33.34 -20.30
CA GLY A 943 -15.44 33.23 -19.03
C GLY A 943 -14.79 34.03 -17.90
N SER A 944 -15.57 34.38 -16.87
CA SER A 944 -15.06 35.00 -15.64
C SER A 944 -14.86 33.94 -14.55
N PRO A 945 -13.63 33.67 -14.07
CA PRO A 945 -13.40 32.70 -13.00
C PRO A 945 -14.06 33.11 -11.68
N TYR A 946 -14.21 34.41 -11.43
CA TYR A 946 -14.89 34.93 -10.24
C TYR A 946 -16.40 34.64 -10.27
N ARG A 947 -17.07 34.84 -11.42
CA ARG A 947 -18.49 34.49 -11.57
C ARG A 947 -18.69 32.98 -11.65
N GLY A 948 -17.77 32.25 -12.29
CA GLY A 948 -17.77 30.80 -12.38
C GLY A 948 -17.62 30.13 -11.01
N ARG A 949 -16.80 30.67 -10.11
CA ARG A 949 -16.69 30.19 -8.73
C ARG A 949 -18.01 30.23 -7.98
N ALA A 950 -18.76 31.33 -8.08
CA ALA A 950 -20.06 31.45 -7.43
C ALA A 950 -21.07 30.41 -7.97
N LEU A 951 -21.06 30.17 -9.28
CA LEU A 951 -21.91 29.14 -9.90
C LEU A 951 -21.53 27.72 -9.47
N TYR A 952 -20.22 27.43 -9.40
CA TYR A 952 -19.72 26.15 -8.88
C TYR A 952 -20.14 25.92 -7.43
N GLU A 953 -19.92 26.92 -6.56
CA GLU A 953 -20.30 26.85 -5.13
C GLU A 953 -21.82 26.63 -4.96
N GLN A 954 -22.64 27.12 -5.88
CA GLN A 954 -24.10 26.94 -5.85
C GLN A 954 -24.60 25.60 -6.42
N ARG A 955 -23.91 25.02 -7.42
CA ARG A 955 -24.46 23.93 -8.25
C ARG A 955 -23.69 22.62 -8.17
N CYS A 956 -22.39 22.69 -7.91
CA CYS A 956 -21.51 21.52 -7.99
C CYS A 956 -20.85 21.21 -6.64
N ALA A 957 -20.64 22.23 -5.79
CA ALA A 957 -19.98 22.06 -4.50
C ALA A 957 -20.77 21.22 -3.49
N GLY A 958 -22.05 20.93 -3.75
CA GLY A 958 -22.81 19.99 -2.92
C GLY A 958 -22.24 18.57 -3.00
N CYS A 959 -21.79 18.16 -4.19
CA CYS A 959 -21.30 16.80 -4.42
C CYS A 959 -19.77 16.77 -4.61
N HIS A 960 -19.19 17.76 -5.27
CA HIS A 960 -17.77 17.80 -5.62
C HIS A 960 -16.97 18.76 -4.74
N ARG A 961 -15.69 18.47 -4.54
CA ARG A 961 -14.70 19.36 -3.90
C ARG A 961 -13.86 20.14 -4.93
N LEU A 962 -13.52 21.40 -4.66
CA LEU A 962 -12.62 22.22 -5.48
C LEU A 962 -11.86 23.22 -4.59
N HIS A 963 -10.53 23.11 -4.57
CA HIS A 963 -9.64 23.92 -3.73
C HIS A 963 -10.10 23.96 -2.25
N SER A 964 -10.38 22.78 -1.71
CA SER A 964 -10.83 22.58 -0.32
C SER A 964 -12.24 23.09 0.01
N LYS A 965 -13.04 23.46 -0.99
CA LYS A 965 -14.46 23.82 -0.83
C LYS A 965 -15.37 22.85 -1.58
N GLY A 966 -16.42 22.39 -0.91
CA GLY A 966 -17.44 21.48 -1.47
C GLY A 966 -17.52 20.13 -0.75
N GLY A 967 -18.30 19.19 -1.28
CA GLY A 967 -18.59 17.87 -0.69
C GLY A 967 -17.71 16.74 -1.23
N ASP A 968 -17.81 15.57 -0.60
CA ASP A 968 -17.04 14.36 -0.91
C ASP A 968 -17.91 13.23 -1.48
N LEU A 969 -19.15 13.55 -1.87
CA LEU A 969 -20.09 12.58 -2.44
C LEU A 969 -19.75 12.25 -3.90
N ALA A 970 -19.01 13.11 -4.57
CA ALA A 970 -18.58 12.99 -5.95
C ALA A 970 -17.09 13.41 -6.07
N PRO A 971 -16.41 13.11 -7.19
CA PRO A 971 -14.97 13.33 -7.36
C PRO A 971 -14.44 14.71 -6.93
N ASP A 972 -13.33 14.75 -6.19
CA ASP A 972 -12.58 16.00 -5.96
C ASP A 972 -12.02 16.54 -7.30
N LEU A 973 -12.49 17.74 -7.67
CA LEU A 973 -12.17 18.44 -8.90
C LEU A 973 -10.95 19.37 -8.76
N THR A 974 -10.33 19.46 -7.58
CA THR A 974 -9.15 20.31 -7.29
C THR A 974 -7.98 20.00 -8.22
N SER A 975 -7.68 18.71 -8.37
CA SER A 975 -6.60 18.19 -9.22
C SER A 975 -7.09 17.71 -10.59
N TYR A 976 -8.37 17.87 -10.89
CA TYR A 976 -8.96 17.42 -12.16
C TYR A 976 -8.51 18.33 -13.31
N LYS A 977 -8.36 17.77 -14.53
CA LYS A 977 -7.97 18.50 -15.76
C LYS A 977 -9.03 19.52 -16.17
N ARG A 978 -9.11 20.62 -15.44
CA ARG A 978 -10.11 21.69 -15.63
C ARG A 978 -9.87 22.51 -16.90
N ASP A 979 -8.77 22.23 -17.59
CA ASP A 979 -8.41 22.71 -18.91
C ASP A 979 -8.98 21.85 -20.05
N ASP A 980 -9.49 20.64 -19.76
CA ASP A 980 -10.16 19.77 -20.74
C ASP A 980 -11.65 20.13 -20.89
N ILE A 981 -11.90 21.17 -21.69
CA ILE A 981 -13.25 21.71 -21.91
C ILE A 981 -14.19 20.68 -22.54
N ALA A 982 -13.69 19.81 -23.43
CA ALA A 982 -14.53 18.84 -24.13
C ALA A 982 -15.13 17.81 -23.17
N THR A 983 -14.30 17.24 -22.30
CA THR A 983 -14.73 16.29 -21.26
C THR A 983 -15.60 16.97 -20.21
N LEU A 984 -15.28 18.21 -19.81
CA LEU A 984 -16.12 18.97 -18.88
C LEU A 984 -17.52 19.22 -19.43
N VAL A 985 -17.65 19.65 -20.69
CA VAL A 985 -18.97 19.90 -21.29
C VAL A 985 -19.78 18.62 -21.38
N LEU A 986 -19.18 17.50 -21.79
CA LEU A 986 -19.85 16.20 -21.83
C LEU A 986 -20.36 15.80 -20.44
N ASN A 987 -19.51 15.89 -19.41
CA ASN A 987 -19.88 15.49 -18.05
C ASN A 987 -20.83 16.47 -17.36
N ILE A 988 -20.91 17.73 -17.80
CA ILE A 988 -21.90 18.70 -17.31
C ILE A 988 -23.26 18.49 -17.99
N VAL A 989 -23.29 18.22 -19.29
CA VAL A 989 -24.54 18.06 -20.06
C VAL A 989 -25.12 16.66 -19.92
N LYS A 990 -24.26 15.63 -19.82
CA LYS A 990 -24.63 14.22 -19.69
C LYS A 990 -23.78 13.55 -18.59
N PRO A 991 -24.01 13.84 -17.30
CA PRO A 991 -23.20 13.33 -16.18
C PRO A 991 -23.20 11.79 -16.06
N ASN A 992 -24.24 11.12 -16.55
CA ASN A 992 -24.32 9.66 -16.59
C ASN A 992 -23.63 9.04 -17.82
N ALA A 993 -23.00 9.84 -18.70
CA ALA A 993 -22.21 9.31 -19.82
C ALA A 993 -20.99 8.54 -19.33
N GLU A 994 -20.41 9.03 -18.23
CA GLU A 994 -19.23 8.47 -17.60
C GLU A 994 -19.28 8.80 -16.10
N ILE A 995 -19.60 7.82 -15.27
CA ILE A 995 -19.54 7.93 -13.81
C ILE A 995 -18.16 7.42 -13.40
N ARG A 996 -17.39 8.25 -12.68
CA ARG A 996 -16.11 7.82 -12.13
C ARG A 996 -16.36 6.70 -11.12
N GLU A 997 -15.70 5.55 -11.29
CA GLU A 997 -15.96 4.43 -10.39
C GLU A 997 -15.58 4.81 -8.92
N GLY A 998 -16.21 4.16 -7.95
CA GLY A 998 -16.19 4.54 -6.53
C GLY A 998 -17.29 5.55 -6.21
N TYR A 999 -18.00 6.03 -7.23
CA TYR A 999 -19.16 6.91 -7.13
C TYR A 999 -20.42 6.32 -7.78
N GLU A 1000 -20.42 5.04 -8.18
CA GLU A 1000 -21.64 4.34 -8.57
C GLU A 1000 -22.61 4.21 -7.41
N SER A 1001 -23.90 4.33 -7.72
CA SER A 1001 -24.96 4.05 -6.76
C SER A 1001 -25.31 2.56 -6.78
N VAL A 1002 -25.18 1.89 -5.64
CA VAL A 1002 -25.66 0.52 -5.42
C VAL A 1002 -26.80 0.59 -4.41
N VAL A 1003 -27.94 -0.03 -4.73
CA VAL A 1003 -29.10 -0.08 -3.83
C VAL A 1003 -29.04 -1.35 -2.99
N LEU A 1004 -28.99 -1.21 -1.67
CA LEU A 1004 -28.98 -2.34 -0.75
C LEU A 1004 -30.21 -2.32 0.14
N THR A 1005 -31.09 -3.32 0.00
CA THR A 1005 -32.25 -3.47 0.90
C THR A 1005 -31.96 -4.51 1.97
N THR A 1006 -32.03 -4.09 3.22
CA THR A 1006 -31.82 -4.93 4.41
C THR A 1006 -33.06 -5.76 4.74
N THR A 1007 -32.89 -6.83 5.52
CA THR A 1007 -34.00 -7.74 5.92
C THR A 1007 -35.07 -7.08 6.79
N ASN A 1008 -34.77 -5.92 7.40
CA ASN A 1008 -35.74 -5.10 8.13
C ASN A 1008 -36.41 -4.03 7.26
N GLY A 1009 -36.19 -4.06 5.93
CA GLY A 1009 -36.84 -3.19 4.95
C GLY A 1009 -36.20 -1.82 4.74
N ALA A 1010 -35.01 -1.55 5.30
CA ALA A 1010 -34.27 -0.31 5.01
C ALA A 1010 -33.46 -0.42 3.71
N THR A 1011 -33.60 0.57 2.84
CA THR A 1011 -32.90 0.73 1.56
C THR A 1011 -31.77 1.75 1.70
N HIS A 1012 -30.55 1.33 1.39
CA HIS A 1012 -29.33 2.11 1.49
C HIS A 1012 -28.84 2.56 0.13
#